data_AF-A0A2W7LQI6-F1
#
_entry.id   AF-A0A2W7LQI6-F1
#
_cell.length_a   1.000
_cell.length_b   1.000
_cell.length_c   1.000
_cell.angle_alpha   90.00
_cell.angle_beta   90.00
_cell.angle_gamma   90.00
#
_symmetry.space_group_name_H-M   'P 1'
#
loop_
_entity.id
_entity.type
_entity.pdbx_description
1 polymer ?
#
loop_
_entity_poly.entity_id
_entity_poly.type
_entity_poly.pdbx_seq_one_letter_code
_entity_poly.pdbx_strand_id
1 'polypeptide(L)'
;MKCFTAKDVADLKALIGQALSRKKYTDHHEVVEKYGVNGQYPYHRHSDFVKDKIHELLRCEDSESNITPLRQYRSALYWDHIFNGENSIYHRFVSLLHSFIGGEAYFKSLSFKSEWLEAFDISCIPVSLNDEDRDRQIYSEERNSGVLGAARRLRSKYAVFLNGDSFVLGDGEEFKIRADIAKKINSYGALRFVKHLLCTMAENDKPFEGRYYQSVRPPFEAMYCREPLPKYPYSYLVNVALGQISSSRTSGGGNPKDFEFAMDLARDYLAILNVEVYTELERALVDKQKILKLITDQVCFDFNFTIKQADPELARKFGCELFKWVDRCQFRKAHGISLDQLLLVSNYLLSQPLDCRCLQLNSKSISKALDMDRLDAANILDLIAHDKSQLNVGYDDPLSAVRINFSEKPLIRLSQDSYVLISPLLCSLATYECAISMIRELTPAPPGKSNYADSKIGIELEDFLSGMFVKAGIKPHSTSQKYKYQGKIYDCDLILSNNEYIVIFELKKKALTRSAVSKDPTLVVSDLVQTLLKSQLQLGIQHLCLNENGEIVFEDNEAPLERGQRTVMRVAVTMFDWGDLQNRLVSDAILNHNHIESICSGQGVDGSVIKVMTELRSTYTALRNDEPNLRNVFMNSIFLGIPHISHMLQSCSGIDDFINMLYQASRTPVQGCDFFQAQNFRNTLMKK
;
A
#
# COMPACT_ATOMS: atom_id res chain seq x y z
N MET A 1 16.41 6.79 -15.50
CA MET A 1 15.57 7.92 -15.96
C MET A 1 16.20 9.22 -15.50
N LYS A 2 16.29 10.24 -16.38
CA LYS A 2 16.67 11.60 -15.98
C LYS A 2 15.56 12.17 -15.08
N CYS A 3 15.90 12.76 -13.93
CA CYS A 3 14.90 13.42 -13.09
C CYS A 3 14.31 14.62 -13.84
N PHE A 4 12.99 14.79 -13.78
CA PHE A 4 12.31 15.98 -14.27
C PHE A 4 12.53 17.12 -13.26
N THR A 5 13.06 18.25 -13.71
CA THR A 5 13.54 19.32 -12.83
C THR A 5 12.92 20.68 -13.15
N ALA A 6 13.10 21.65 -12.24
CA ALA A 6 12.78 23.05 -12.51
C ALA A 6 13.47 23.61 -13.78
N LYS A 7 14.67 23.10 -14.12
CA LYS A 7 15.37 23.48 -15.35
C LYS A 7 14.62 23.03 -16.60
N ASP A 8 14.12 21.80 -16.61
CA ASP A 8 13.37 21.29 -17.76
C ASP A 8 12.11 22.16 -17.98
N VAL A 9 11.38 22.51 -16.91
CA VAL A 9 10.23 23.43 -16.97
C VAL A 9 10.62 24.81 -17.50
N ALA A 10 11.76 25.35 -17.07
CA ALA A 10 12.27 26.64 -17.54
C ALA A 10 12.63 26.60 -19.05
N ASP A 11 13.24 25.53 -19.53
CA ASP A 11 13.58 25.35 -20.95
C ASP A 11 12.31 25.33 -21.83
N LEU A 12 11.25 24.67 -21.37
CA LEU A 12 9.94 24.68 -22.05
C LEU A 12 9.30 26.07 -22.04
N LYS A 13 9.30 26.76 -20.90
CA LYS A 13 8.79 28.15 -20.80
C LYS A 13 9.54 29.08 -21.74
N ALA A 14 10.85 28.92 -21.88
CA ALA A 14 11.65 29.71 -22.81
C ALA A 14 11.23 29.48 -24.28
N LEU A 15 10.94 28.23 -24.65
CA LEU A 15 10.43 27.90 -26.00
C LEU A 15 9.02 28.47 -26.25
N ILE A 16 8.10 28.32 -25.30
CA ILE A 16 6.75 28.90 -25.42
C ILE A 16 6.84 30.43 -25.44
N GLY A 17 7.69 31.04 -24.63
CA GLY A 17 7.94 32.47 -24.63
C GLY A 17 8.47 32.96 -25.98
N GLN A 18 9.35 32.20 -26.62
CA GLN A 18 9.80 32.46 -27.99
C GLN A 18 8.64 32.39 -28.99
N ALA A 19 7.78 31.37 -28.92
CA ALA A 19 6.58 31.26 -29.77
C ALA A 19 5.64 32.47 -29.58
N LEU A 20 5.31 32.81 -28.33
CA LEU A 20 4.48 33.97 -27.99
C LEU A 20 5.06 35.30 -28.50
N SER A 21 6.39 35.46 -28.42
CA SER A 21 7.08 36.67 -28.89
C SER A 21 7.11 36.82 -30.42
N ARG A 22 6.95 35.72 -31.17
CA ARG A 22 7.07 35.73 -32.63
C ARG A 22 5.94 36.50 -33.31
N LYS A 23 4.85 36.89 -32.59
CA LYS A 23 3.72 37.71 -33.07
C LYS A 23 3.27 37.35 -34.51
N LYS A 24 3.40 36.08 -34.89
CA LYS A 24 3.38 35.74 -36.32
C LYS A 24 1.98 35.63 -36.89
N TYR A 25 0.97 35.40 -36.04
CA TYR A 25 -0.42 35.31 -36.45
C TYR A 25 -1.30 35.84 -35.32
N THR A 26 -1.91 37.01 -35.56
CA THR A 26 -2.93 37.58 -34.68
C THR A 26 -4.34 37.17 -35.08
N ASP A 27 -4.50 36.56 -36.26
CA ASP A 27 -5.78 36.16 -36.83
C ASP A 27 -5.79 34.64 -37.15
N HIS A 28 -6.85 33.96 -36.70
CA HIS A 28 -7.15 32.57 -37.01
C HIS A 28 -7.12 32.29 -38.53
N HIS A 29 -7.60 33.25 -39.34
CA HIS A 29 -7.64 33.12 -40.80
C HIS A 29 -6.25 33.04 -41.44
N GLU A 30 -5.27 33.81 -40.95
CA GLU A 30 -3.90 33.79 -41.49
C GLU A 30 -3.19 32.45 -41.21
N VAL A 31 -3.45 31.84 -40.06
CA VAL A 31 -2.89 30.52 -39.74
C VAL A 31 -3.53 29.45 -40.61
N VAL A 32 -4.86 29.47 -40.74
CA VAL A 32 -5.65 28.55 -41.56
C VAL A 32 -5.25 28.64 -43.04
N GLU A 33 -5.06 29.84 -43.59
CA GLU A 33 -4.57 30.06 -44.96
C GLU A 33 -3.13 29.58 -45.15
N LYS A 34 -2.21 29.88 -44.23
CA LYS A 34 -0.81 29.46 -44.31
C LYS A 34 -0.66 27.94 -44.38
N TYR A 35 -1.47 27.21 -43.61
CA TYR A 35 -1.40 25.76 -43.57
C TYR A 35 -2.41 25.08 -44.53
N GLY A 36 -3.04 25.86 -45.43
CA GLY A 36 -3.85 25.33 -46.53
C GLY A 36 -5.21 24.77 -46.13
N VAL A 37 -5.73 25.15 -44.95
CA VAL A 37 -7.07 24.78 -44.51
C VAL A 37 -8.06 25.78 -45.09
N ASN A 38 -9.06 25.32 -45.84
CA ASN A 38 -10.05 26.21 -46.45
C ASN A 38 -10.98 26.75 -45.34
N GLY A 39 -11.07 28.08 -45.18
CA GLY A 39 -11.82 28.74 -44.10
C GLY A 39 -13.34 28.50 -44.09
N GLN A 40 -13.86 27.67 -45.00
CA GLN A 40 -15.26 27.26 -45.07
C GLN A 40 -15.57 25.92 -44.35
N TYR A 41 -14.57 25.23 -43.79
CA TYR A 41 -14.83 23.94 -43.12
C TYR A 41 -15.44 24.09 -41.71
N PRO A 42 -16.28 23.13 -41.26
CA PRO A 42 -16.75 23.10 -39.88
C PRO A 42 -15.61 22.85 -38.87
N TYR A 43 -15.77 23.35 -37.64
CA TYR A 43 -14.77 23.37 -36.56
C TYR A 43 -14.06 22.02 -36.31
N HIS A 44 -14.78 20.89 -36.38
CA HIS A 44 -14.20 19.57 -36.15
C HIS A 44 -13.09 19.21 -37.17
N ARG A 45 -13.23 19.61 -38.44
CA ARG A 45 -12.21 19.36 -39.47
C ARG A 45 -10.94 20.19 -39.28
N HIS A 46 -11.05 21.36 -38.66
CA HIS A 46 -9.90 22.18 -38.30
C HIS A 46 -9.13 21.55 -37.13
N SER A 47 -9.85 21.01 -36.13
CA SER A 47 -9.26 20.28 -35.01
C SER A 47 -8.51 19.03 -35.45
N ASP A 48 -9.06 18.26 -36.39
CA ASP A 48 -8.42 17.05 -36.94
C ASP A 48 -7.15 17.41 -37.72
N PHE A 49 -7.19 18.45 -38.56
CA PHE A 49 -6.00 18.94 -39.28
C PHE A 49 -4.89 19.42 -38.33
N VAL A 50 -5.24 20.22 -37.32
CA VAL A 50 -4.29 20.71 -36.30
C VAL A 50 -3.65 19.53 -35.58
N LYS A 51 -4.46 18.55 -35.20
CA LYS A 51 -3.98 17.31 -34.60
C LYS A 51 -2.99 16.59 -35.50
N ASP A 52 -3.36 16.29 -36.75
CA ASP A 52 -2.51 15.55 -37.69
C ASP A 52 -1.17 16.27 -37.92
N LYS A 53 -1.19 17.60 -38.05
CA LYS A 53 0.04 18.37 -38.26
C LYS A 53 0.93 18.43 -37.02
N ILE A 54 0.35 18.53 -35.83
CA ILE A 54 1.12 18.43 -34.58
C ILE A 54 1.72 17.03 -34.44
N HIS A 55 1.00 15.96 -34.80
CA HIS A 55 1.56 14.60 -34.83
C HIS A 55 2.74 14.51 -35.81
N GLU A 56 2.61 15.02 -37.04
CA GLU A 56 3.71 15.04 -38.03
C GLU A 56 4.96 15.75 -37.49
N LEU A 57 4.78 16.87 -36.79
CA LEU A 57 5.89 17.67 -36.29
C LEU A 57 6.58 17.03 -35.08
N LEU A 58 5.80 16.52 -34.11
CA LEU A 58 6.29 16.17 -32.79
C LEU A 58 6.38 14.67 -32.50
N ARG A 59 5.71 13.80 -33.28
CA ARG A 59 5.75 12.35 -33.04
C ARG A 59 7.15 11.80 -33.32
N CYS A 60 7.56 10.85 -32.50
CA CYS A 60 8.78 10.08 -32.69
C CYS A 60 8.44 8.58 -32.67
N GLU A 61 8.96 7.82 -33.64
CA GLU A 61 8.70 6.37 -33.75
C GLU A 61 9.67 5.54 -32.90
N ASP A 62 10.81 6.10 -32.50
CA ASP A 62 11.85 5.40 -31.74
C ASP A 62 11.72 5.58 -30.23
N SER A 63 11.63 4.46 -29.51
CA SER A 63 11.50 4.41 -28.05
C SER A 63 12.81 4.65 -27.26
N GLU A 64 13.95 4.81 -27.93
CA GLU A 64 15.27 4.69 -27.30
C GLU A 64 16.06 6.00 -27.05
N SER A 65 15.58 7.21 -27.38
CA SER A 65 16.29 8.43 -26.94
C SER A 65 15.47 9.74 -26.85
N ASN A 66 15.70 10.49 -25.76
CA ASN A 66 15.27 11.88 -25.48
C ASN A 66 13.83 12.25 -25.84
N ILE A 67 12.87 11.69 -25.10
CA ILE A 67 11.45 12.04 -25.22
C ILE A 67 11.07 13.17 -24.26
N THR A 68 10.20 14.08 -24.72
CA THR A 68 9.63 15.16 -23.91
C THR A 68 8.37 14.68 -23.17
N PRO A 69 8.36 14.56 -21.83
CA PRO A 69 7.19 14.07 -21.08
C PRO A 69 6.09 15.14 -20.92
N LEU A 70 5.31 15.41 -21.98
CA LEU A 70 4.30 16.48 -21.99
C LEU A 70 3.33 16.46 -20.81
N ARG A 71 2.94 15.27 -20.30
CA ARG A 71 2.08 15.14 -19.12
C ARG A 71 2.75 15.65 -17.83
N GLN A 72 4.06 15.44 -17.67
CA GLN A 72 4.84 15.97 -16.54
C GLN A 72 4.96 17.50 -16.64
N TYR A 73 5.26 18.02 -17.83
CA TYR A 73 5.26 19.47 -18.07
C TYR A 73 3.91 20.11 -17.79
N ARG A 74 2.80 19.50 -18.23
CA ARG A 74 1.45 19.98 -17.94
C ARG A 74 1.22 20.09 -16.43
N SER A 75 1.54 19.02 -15.70
CA SER A 75 1.36 18.97 -14.24
C SER A 75 2.23 20.00 -13.53
N ALA A 76 3.50 20.12 -13.92
CA ALA A 76 4.43 21.09 -13.33
C ALA A 76 4.03 22.55 -13.60
N LEU A 77 3.59 22.87 -14.82
CA LEU A 77 3.10 24.21 -15.17
C LEU A 77 1.76 24.52 -14.50
N TYR A 78 0.90 23.52 -14.29
CA TYR A 78 -0.30 23.67 -13.47
C TYR A 78 0.09 24.03 -12.02
N TRP A 79 1.02 23.28 -11.42
CA TRP A 79 1.47 23.53 -10.05
C TRP A 79 2.12 24.89 -9.92
N ASP A 80 2.98 25.25 -10.86
CA ASP A 80 3.64 26.55 -10.88
C ASP A 80 2.63 27.69 -11.02
N HIS A 81 1.63 27.52 -11.89
CA HIS A 81 0.60 28.53 -12.08
C HIS A 81 -0.19 28.77 -10.79
N ILE A 82 -0.69 27.70 -10.19
CA ILE A 82 -1.56 27.81 -9.02
C ILE A 82 -0.73 28.15 -7.76
N PHE A 83 0.52 27.70 -7.64
CA PHE A 83 1.38 27.95 -6.46
C PHE A 83 2.03 29.34 -6.45
N ASN A 84 2.49 29.83 -7.61
CA ASN A 84 3.19 31.12 -7.73
C ASN A 84 2.32 32.25 -8.27
N GLY A 85 1.14 31.95 -8.83
CA GLY A 85 0.19 32.95 -9.33
C GLY A 85 0.53 33.52 -10.71
N GLU A 86 1.54 32.99 -11.39
CA GLU A 86 1.99 33.42 -12.72
C GLU A 86 1.71 32.31 -13.76
N ASN A 87 2.08 32.45 -15.03
CA ASN A 87 2.25 31.30 -15.93
C ASN A 87 1.01 30.49 -16.41
N SER A 88 -0.23 30.99 -16.22
CA SER A 88 -1.46 30.33 -16.75
C SER A 88 -1.40 30.04 -18.25
N ILE A 89 -0.80 30.96 -19.01
CA ILE A 89 -0.64 30.86 -20.45
C ILE A 89 0.22 29.63 -20.83
N TYR A 90 1.31 29.36 -20.12
CA TYR A 90 2.17 28.21 -20.39
C TYR A 90 1.43 26.89 -20.13
N HIS A 91 0.69 26.80 -19.03
CA HIS A 91 -0.15 25.64 -18.73
C HIS A 91 -1.22 25.42 -19.80
N ARG A 92 -1.89 26.49 -20.25
CA ARG A 92 -2.93 26.44 -21.30
C ARG A 92 -2.37 25.90 -22.62
N PHE A 93 -1.21 26.40 -23.05
CA PHE A 93 -0.53 25.93 -24.26
C PHE A 93 -0.20 24.43 -24.22
N VAL A 94 0.39 23.98 -23.12
CA VAL A 94 0.77 22.56 -22.98
C VAL A 94 -0.46 21.65 -22.84
N SER A 95 -1.49 22.10 -22.12
CA SER A 95 -2.76 21.35 -22.01
C SER A 95 -3.45 21.20 -23.36
N LEU A 96 -3.41 22.23 -24.19
CA LEU A 96 -4.01 22.18 -25.51
C LEU A 96 -3.24 21.26 -26.45
N LEU A 97 -1.90 21.36 -26.49
CA LEU A 97 -1.06 20.40 -27.22
C LEU A 97 -1.34 18.96 -26.79
N HIS A 98 -1.41 18.71 -25.47
CA HIS A 98 -1.74 17.39 -24.94
C HIS A 98 -3.14 16.92 -25.37
N SER A 99 -4.11 17.82 -25.54
CA SER A 99 -5.46 17.47 -25.99
C SER A 99 -5.52 17.03 -27.46
N PHE A 100 -4.64 17.57 -28.32
CA PHE A 100 -4.58 17.19 -29.72
C PHE A 100 -3.88 15.86 -29.93
N ILE A 101 -2.77 15.65 -29.23
CA ILE A 101 -1.91 14.49 -29.49
C ILE A 101 -2.40 13.23 -28.75
N GLY A 102 -3.34 13.38 -27.80
CA GLY A 102 -3.88 12.25 -27.05
C GLY A 102 -2.83 11.57 -26.16
N GLY A 103 -3.09 10.31 -25.79
CA GLY A 103 -2.23 9.52 -24.90
C GLY A 103 -0.94 8.97 -25.54
N GLU A 104 -0.46 9.54 -26.65
CA GLU A 104 0.79 9.10 -27.28
C GLU A 104 1.99 9.36 -26.35
N ALA A 105 2.88 8.38 -26.22
CA ALA A 105 3.94 8.38 -25.22
C ALA A 105 5.29 8.95 -25.71
N TYR A 106 5.45 9.17 -27.02
CA TYR A 106 6.77 9.39 -27.65
C TYR A 106 6.81 10.68 -28.50
N PHE A 107 7.48 11.69 -27.96
CA PHE A 107 7.64 13.02 -28.57
C PHE A 107 9.10 13.35 -28.82
N LYS A 108 9.37 14.12 -29.88
CA LYS A 108 10.69 14.71 -30.11
C LYS A 108 11.16 15.51 -28.89
N SER A 109 12.46 15.40 -28.59
CA SER A 109 13.16 16.22 -27.59
C SER A 109 12.91 17.72 -27.79
N LEU A 110 12.92 18.51 -26.71
CA LEU A 110 12.94 19.98 -26.78
C LEU A 110 14.15 20.56 -27.53
N SER A 111 15.16 19.73 -27.85
CA SER A 111 16.27 20.11 -28.73
C SER A 111 15.83 20.38 -30.18
N PHE A 112 14.71 19.81 -30.63
CA PHE A 112 14.12 20.05 -31.96
C PHE A 112 13.32 21.36 -31.96
N LYS A 113 14.01 22.48 -31.70
CA LYS A 113 13.39 23.77 -31.40
C LYS A 113 12.47 24.28 -32.52
N SER A 114 12.85 24.08 -33.78
CA SER A 114 12.07 24.51 -34.94
C SER A 114 10.67 23.88 -34.96
N GLU A 115 10.62 22.57 -34.81
CA GLU A 115 9.40 21.76 -34.84
C GLU A 115 8.51 22.06 -33.64
N TRP A 116 9.10 22.22 -32.45
CA TRP A 116 8.37 22.66 -31.26
C TRP A 116 7.75 24.05 -31.45
N LEU A 117 8.51 25.01 -31.98
CA LEU A 117 8.00 26.36 -32.21
C LEU A 117 6.88 26.37 -33.26
N GLU A 118 7.01 25.58 -34.33
CA GLU A 118 5.95 25.44 -35.34
C GLU A 118 4.70 24.76 -34.78
N ALA A 119 4.86 23.72 -33.96
CA ALA A 119 3.75 23.08 -33.27
C ALA A 119 3.05 24.03 -32.29
N PHE A 120 3.80 24.87 -31.56
CA PHE A 120 3.22 25.92 -30.72
C PHE A 120 2.44 26.93 -31.56
N ASP A 121 3.00 27.41 -32.68
CA ASP A 121 2.33 28.34 -33.59
C ASP A 121 1.00 27.78 -34.12
N ILE A 122 0.95 26.49 -34.49
CA ILE A 122 -0.28 25.82 -34.95
C ILE A 122 -1.27 25.60 -33.80
N SER A 123 -0.78 25.31 -32.60
CA SER A 123 -1.62 25.14 -31.41
C SER A 123 -2.28 26.44 -30.94
N CYS A 124 -1.86 27.61 -31.42
CA CYS A 124 -2.53 28.89 -31.12
C CYS A 124 -3.94 29.00 -31.76
N ILE A 125 -4.20 28.31 -32.87
CA ILE A 125 -5.47 28.37 -33.63
C ILE A 125 -6.70 28.08 -32.74
N PRO A 126 -6.67 27.09 -31.84
CA PRO A 126 -7.82 26.73 -31.01
C PRO A 126 -7.81 27.46 -29.64
N VAL A 127 -6.69 28.07 -29.22
CA VAL A 127 -6.61 28.91 -28.00
C VAL A 127 -7.46 30.16 -28.16
N SER A 128 -7.44 30.80 -29.34
CA SER A 128 -8.21 32.01 -29.64
C SER A 128 -9.72 31.78 -29.79
N LEU A 129 -10.18 30.52 -29.85
CA LEU A 129 -11.57 30.15 -30.12
C LEU A 129 -12.36 29.67 -28.87
N ASN A 130 -11.71 29.43 -27.73
CA ASN A 130 -12.36 28.90 -26.52
C ASN A 130 -11.80 29.60 -25.28
N ASP A 131 -12.41 30.72 -24.89
CA ASP A 131 -12.08 31.44 -23.66
C ASP A 131 -13.00 31.11 -22.47
N GLU A 132 -14.07 30.32 -22.63
CA GLU A 132 -15.08 30.20 -21.55
C GLU A 132 -15.33 28.81 -20.94
N ASP A 133 -14.88 27.68 -21.50
CA ASP A 133 -15.51 26.40 -21.09
C ASP A 133 -14.62 25.13 -20.98
N ARG A 134 -13.36 25.22 -20.56
CA ARG A 134 -12.50 24.03 -20.34
C ARG A 134 -11.93 23.81 -18.94
N ASP A 135 -12.41 24.54 -17.93
CA ASP A 135 -12.09 24.29 -16.50
C ASP A 135 -12.73 22.98 -15.95
N ARG A 136 -13.26 22.11 -16.81
CA ARG A 136 -13.90 20.83 -16.45
C ARG A 136 -13.05 19.58 -16.74
N GLN A 137 -11.72 19.67 -16.72
CA GLN A 137 -10.86 18.47 -16.67
C GLN A 137 -10.48 18.08 -15.23
N ILE A 138 -11.52 17.98 -14.40
CA ILE A 138 -11.49 17.82 -12.94
C ILE A 138 -10.86 16.47 -12.49
N TYR A 139 -10.80 15.46 -13.36
CA TYR A 139 -10.40 14.10 -12.95
C TYR A 139 -8.87 13.87 -12.80
N SER A 140 -8.03 14.87 -13.13
CA SER A 140 -6.56 14.71 -13.05
C SER A 140 -5.87 15.65 -12.07
N GLU A 141 -6.65 16.45 -11.32
CA GLU A 141 -6.12 17.53 -10.48
C GLU A 141 -6.42 17.37 -8.99
N GLU A 142 -7.25 16.42 -8.55
CA GLU A 142 -7.57 16.25 -7.12
C GLU A 142 -6.33 16.09 -6.24
N ARG A 143 -5.43 15.17 -6.64
CA ARG A 143 -4.12 14.97 -5.99
C ARG A 143 -3.27 16.25 -6.02
N ASN A 144 -3.26 16.91 -7.17
CA ASN A 144 -2.50 18.15 -7.35
C ASN A 144 -3.03 19.24 -6.42
N SER A 145 -4.35 19.41 -6.32
CA SER A 145 -5.02 20.38 -5.45
C SER A 145 -4.80 20.10 -3.97
N GLY A 146 -4.90 18.84 -3.53
CA GLY A 146 -4.66 18.47 -2.12
C GLY A 146 -3.22 18.73 -1.68
N VAL A 147 -2.25 18.26 -2.47
CA VAL A 147 -0.80 18.47 -2.21
C VAL A 147 -0.44 19.95 -2.29
N LEU A 148 -1.01 20.68 -3.25
CA LEU A 148 -0.80 22.12 -3.40
C LEU A 148 -1.38 22.93 -2.24
N GLY A 149 -2.59 22.58 -1.77
CA GLY A 149 -3.20 23.17 -0.59
C GLY A 149 -2.30 23.00 0.64
N ALA A 150 -1.72 21.82 0.83
CA ALA A 150 -0.74 21.57 1.88
C ALA A 150 0.53 22.41 1.72
N ALA A 151 1.11 22.45 0.51
CA ALA A 151 2.30 23.25 0.23
C ALA A 151 2.08 24.75 0.53
N ARG A 152 0.90 25.29 0.18
CA ARG A 152 0.53 26.69 0.50
C ARG A 152 0.43 26.94 2.00
N ARG A 153 -0.20 26.02 2.75
CA ARG A 153 -0.29 26.12 4.22
C ARG A 153 1.10 26.05 4.87
N LEU A 154 1.97 25.16 4.41
CA LEU A 154 3.36 25.09 4.88
C LEU A 154 4.14 26.37 4.56
N ARG A 155 4.00 26.93 3.36
CA ARG A 155 4.70 28.15 2.92
C ARG A 155 4.41 29.37 3.82
N SER A 156 3.32 29.36 4.59
CA SER A 156 3.05 30.41 5.57
C SER A 156 4.07 30.50 6.71
N LYS A 157 4.83 29.42 6.96
CA LYS A 157 5.79 29.30 8.08
C LYS A 157 7.14 28.71 7.71
N TYR A 158 7.21 27.94 6.63
CA TYR A 158 8.41 27.21 6.21
C TYR A 158 8.79 27.56 4.78
N ALA A 159 10.06 27.41 4.43
CA ALA A 159 10.50 27.59 3.05
C ALA A 159 10.12 26.37 2.20
N VAL A 160 9.17 26.55 1.28
CA VAL A 160 8.66 25.51 0.37
C VAL A 160 8.80 25.98 -1.06
N PHE A 161 9.41 25.16 -1.91
CA PHE A 161 9.67 25.47 -3.32
C PHE A 161 9.08 24.40 -4.23
N LEU A 162 8.69 24.81 -5.44
CA LEU A 162 8.32 23.89 -6.50
C LEU A 162 9.59 23.48 -7.28
N ASN A 163 9.83 22.18 -7.43
CA ASN A 163 10.90 21.63 -8.25
C ASN A 163 10.33 20.59 -9.23
N GLY A 164 10.13 21.02 -10.48
CA GLY A 164 9.47 20.19 -11.49
C GLY A 164 8.01 19.93 -11.12
N ASP A 165 7.66 18.67 -10.89
CA ASP A 165 6.33 18.18 -10.47
C ASP A 165 6.32 17.72 -9.00
N SER A 166 7.17 18.32 -8.16
CA SER A 166 7.31 17.98 -6.74
C SER A 166 7.54 19.24 -5.89
N PHE A 167 7.08 19.23 -4.63
CA PHE A 167 7.44 20.25 -3.67
C PHE A 167 8.66 19.82 -2.86
N VAL A 168 9.59 20.74 -2.65
CA VAL A 168 10.81 20.53 -1.85
C VAL A 168 10.86 21.55 -0.72
N LEU A 169 11.32 21.09 0.43
CA LEU A 169 11.57 21.93 1.60
C LEU A 169 12.96 22.56 1.48
N GLY A 170 13.11 23.80 1.95
CA GLY A 170 14.41 24.45 2.07
C GLY A 170 15.33 23.75 3.08
N ASP A 171 16.62 24.05 3.03
CA ASP A 171 17.63 23.44 3.89
C ASP A 171 17.26 23.59 5.37
N GLY A 172 17.17 22.46 6.07
CA GLY A 172 16.83 22.41 7.50
C GLY A 172 15.35 22.63 7.85
N GLU A 173 14.49 22.98 6.90
CA GLU A 173 13.05 23.17 7.14
C GLU A 173 12.35 21.86 7.53
N GLU A 174 12.74 20.75 6.93
CA GLU A 174 12.24 19.42 7.31
C GLU A 174 12.55 19.08 8.78
N PHE A 175 13.76 19.40 9.24
CA PHE A 175 14.12 19.22 10.64
C PHE A 175 13.27 20.12 11.56
N LYS A 176 13.03 21.38 11.18
CA LYS A 176 12.19 22.31 11.96
C LYS A 176 10.75 21.81 12.06
N ILE A 177 10.16 21.37 10.95
CA ILE A 177 8.80 20.81 10.91
C ILE A 177 8.68 19.61 11.86
N ARG A 178 9.60 18.64 11.75
CA ARG A 178 9.61 17.44 12.61
C ARG A 178 9.78 17.81 14.09
N ALA A 179 10.67 18.76 14.40
CA ALA A 179 10.88 19.25 15.75
C ALA A 179 9.64 19.97 16.32
N ASP A 180 8.94 20.76 15.50
CA ASP A 180 7.71 21.45 15.90
C ASP A 180 6.58 20.46 16.20
N ILE A 181 6.39 19.43 15.35
CA ILE A 181 5.43 18.34 15.59
C ILE A 181 5.75 17.65 16.93
N ALA A 182 6.99 17.19 17.12
CA ALA A 182 7.41 16.49 18.34
C ALA A 182 7.25 17.38 19.59
N LYS A 183 7.63 18.66 19.51
CA LYS A 183 7.49 19.64 20.60
C LYS A 183 6.03 19.83 21.01
N LYS A 184 5.12 19.88 20.04
CA LYS A 184 3.68 20.08 20.30
C LYS A 184 3.04 18.84 20.89
N ILE A 185 3.40 17.66 20.40
CA ILE A 185 3.01 16.38 21.02
C ILE A 185 3.52 16.28 22.46
N ASN A 186 4.80 16.59 22.70
CA ASN A 186 5.40 16.58 24.03
C ASN A 186 4.70 17.56 25.00
N SER A 187 4.38 18.77 24.52
CA SER A 187 3.67 19.80 25.29
C SER A 187 2.24 19.38 25.65
N TYR A 188 1.55 18.66 24.75
CA TYR A 188 0.23 18.09 25.00
C TYR A 188 0.26 16.90 25.98
N GLY A 189 1.36 16.16 25.97
CA GLY A 189 1.60 14.93 26.71
C GLY A 189 1.40 13.71 25.81
N ALA A 190 2.48 12.98 25.48
CA ALA A 190 2.48 11.88 24.51
C ALA A 190 1.35 10.85 24.69
N LEU A 191 1.20 10.27 25.88
CA LEU A 191 0.18 9.24 26.11
C LEU A 191 -1.25 9.79 25.96
N ARG A 192 -1.45 11.05 26.39
CA ARG A 192 -2.73 11.75 26.20
C ARG A 192 -2.97 12.05 24.73
N PHE A 193 -1.94 12.42 23.98
CA PHE A 193 -2.00 12.66 22.54
C PHE A 193 -2.46 11.38 21.83
N VAL A 194 -1.83 10.24 22.11
CA VAL A 194 -2.23 8.93 21.54
C VAL A 194 -3.68 8.61 21.90
N LYS A 195 -4.07 8.76 23.16
CA LYS A 195 -5.46 8.52 23.58
C LYS A 195 -6.46 9.41 22.81
N HIS A 196 -6.18 10.70 22.71
CA HIS A 196 -7.05 11.65 21.99
C HIS A 196 -7.11 11.32 20.50
N LEU A 197 -5.96 11.01 19.89
CA LEU A 197 -5.87 10.59 18.49
C LEU A 197 -6.75 9.37 18.19
N LEU A 198 -6.67 8.33 19.02
CA LEU A 198 -7.49 7.14 18.85
C LEU A 198 -8.99 7.37 19.13
N CYS A 199 -9.34 8.37 19.96
CA CYS A 199 -10.73 8.82 20.12
C CYS A 199 -11.23 9.51 18.85
N THR A 200 -10.47 10.47 18.31
CA THR A 200 -10.79 11.15 17.05
C THR A 200 -10.92 10.16 15.89
N MET A 201 -10.03 9.17 15.82
CA MET A 201 -10.16 8.08 14.84
C MET A 201 -11.45 7.30 15.03
N ALA A 202 -11.77 6.87 16.26
CA ALA A 202 -12.98 6.07 16.51
C ALA A 202 -14.29 6.81 16.22
N GLU A 203 -14.31 8.14 16.35
CA GLU A 203 -15.48 8.97 16.02
C GLU A 203 -15.72 9.01 14.51
N ASN A 204 -14.65 9.09 13.72
CA ASN A 204 -14.71 9.14 12.25
C ASN A 204 -14.82 7.74 11.62
N ASP A 205 -14.19 6.75 12.24
CA ASP A 205 -13.94 5.40 11.75
C ASP A 205 -14.32 4.39 12.84
N LYS A 206 -15.63 4.26 13.13
CA LYS A 206 -16.12 3.39 14.21
C LYS A 206 -15.51 1.99 14.09
N PRO A 207 -14.91 1.43 15.18
CA PRO A 207 -14.42 0.08 15.14
C PRO A 207 -15.59 -0.87 14.90
N PHE A 208 -15.47 -1.72 13.88
CA PHE A 208 -16.47 -2.70 13.49
C PHE A 208 -15.76 -4.02 13.19
N GLU A 209 -16.32 -5.12 13.69
CA GLU A 209 -15.75 -6.47 13.51
C GLU A 209 -14.25 -6.59 13.84
N GLY A 210 -13.83 -6.02 14.98
CA GLY A 210 -12.48 -6.25 15.48
C GLY A 210 -11.37 -5.41 14.83
N ARG A 211 -11.69 -4.31 14.15
CA ARG A 211 -10.71 -3.32 13.67
C ARG A 211 -11.33 -1.94 13.46
N TYR A 212 -10.49 -0.90 13.40
CA TYR A 212 -10.87 0.39 12.83
C TYR A 212 -10.92 0.27 11.30
N TYR A 213 -12.03 0.69 10.69
CA TYR A 213 -12.05 0.97 9.26
C TYR A 213 -11.27 2.23 9.03
N GLN A 214 -9.97 2.12 8.75
CA GLN A 214 -9.21 3.29 8.36
C GLN A 214 -9.71 3.61 6.96
N SER A 215 -10.71 4.49 6.84
CA SER A 215 -11.33 4.80 5.57
C SER A 215 -10.26 5.52 4.74
N VAL A 216 -9.51 4.74 3.96
CA VAL A 216 -8.23 5.18 3.41
C VAL A 216 -8.42 6.21 2.31
N ARG A 217 -9.65 6.50 1.85
CA ARG A 217 -9.93 7.53 0.82
C ARG A 217 -11.22 8.28 1.09
N PRO A 218 -11.29 9.56 0.72
CA PRO A 218 -12.55 10.28 0.88
C PRO A 218 -13.64 9.59 0.04
N PRO A 219 -14.91 9.65 0.49
CA PRO A 219 -16.03 9.13 -0.28
C PRO A 219 -16.08 9.77 -1.68
N PHE A 220 -16.84 9.17 -2.59
CA PHE A 220 -17.09 9.65 -3.97
C PHE A 220 -17.36 11.17 -4.05
N GLU A 221 -17.86 11.78 -2.98
CA GLU A 221 -18.09 13.22 -2.79
C GLU A 221 -16.82 14.08 -2.93
N ALA A 222 -15.62 13.57 -2.59
CA ALA A 222 -14.37 14.30 -2.80
C ALA A 222 -13.94 14.40 -4.27
N MET A 223 -14.50 13.58 -5.17
CA MET A 223 -14.30 13.78 -6.62
C MET A 223 -14.84 15.14 -7.11
N TYR A 224 -15.66 15.81 -6.29
CA TYR A 224 -16.23 17.12 -6.59
C TYR A 224 -15.64 18.26 -5.73
N CYS A 225 -14.66 17.98 -4.86
CA CYS A 225 -14.00 19.00 -4.04
C CYS A 225 -12.85 19.66 -4.83
N ARG A 226 -12.89 20.99 -5.00
CA ARG A 226 -11.84 21.75 -5.69
C ARG A 226 -10.47 21.66 -5.02
N GLU A 227 -10.43 21.55 -3.68
CA GLU A 227 -9.21 21.35 -2.88
C GLU A 227 -9.50 20.31 -1.79
N PRO A 228 -9.35 18.99 -2.07
CA PRO A 228 -9.53 17.97 -1.04
C PRO A 228 -8.45 18.13 0.04
N LEU A 229 -8.83 18.04 1.32
CA LEU A 229 -7.86 18.01 2.41
C LEU A 229 -7.10 16.67 2.40
N PRO A 230 -5.75 16.69 2.44
CA PRO A 230 -4.97 15.46 2.58
C PRO A 230 -5.29 14.72 3.88
N LYS A 231 -4.91 13.45 3.96
CA LYS A 231 -5.20 12.63 5.14
C LYS A 231 -4.30 12.92 6.34
N TYR A 232 -4.86 12.71 7.53
CA TYR A 232 -4.07 12.68 8.73
C TYR A 232 -3.21 11.40 8.77
N PRO A 233 -1.89 11.52 8.99
CA PRO A 233 -1.00 10.38 9.01
C PRO A 233 -0.99 9.74 10.41
N TYR A 234 -2.04 8.97 10.72
CA TYR A 234 -2.27 8.45 12.07
C TYR A 234 -1.12 7.58 12.58
N SER A 235 -0.57 6.69 11.74
CA SER A 235 0.55 5.84 12.14
C SER A 235 1.81 6.64 12.45
N TYR A 236 2.15 7.63 11.63
CA TYR A 236 3.27 8.54 11.89
C TYR A 236 3.09 9.24 13.24
N LEU A 237 1.92 9.85 13.47
CA LEU A 237 1.61 10.60 14.69
C LEU A 237 1.62 9.73 15.95
N VAL A 238 1.06 8.51 15.89
CA VAL A 238 1.16 7.54 16.99
C VAL A 238 2.63 7.25 17.29
N ASN A 239 3.43 6.91 16.28
CA ASN A 239 4.80 6.47 16.52
C ASN A 239 5.72 7.60 17.00
N VAL A 240 5.54 8.83 16.51
CA VAL A 240 6.22 10.02 17.04
C VAL A 240 5.82 10.24 18.49
N ALA A 241 4.53 10.18 18.82
CA ALA A 241 4.07 10.37 20.19
C ALA A 241 4.64 9.31 21.14
N LEU A 242 4.65 8.05 20.74
CA LEU A 242 5.25 6.97 21.52
C LEU A 242 6.75 7.19 21.76
N GLY A 243 7.48 7.72 20.78
CA GLY A 243 8.90 8.11 20.92
C GLY A 243 9.13 9.26 21.90
N GLN A 244 8.11 10.06 22.20
CA GLN A 244 8.17 11.19 23.13
C GLN A 244 7.69 10.82 24.56
N ILE A 245 7.34 9.57 24.85
CA ILE A 245 6.77 9.18 26.15
C ILE A 245 7.72 9.48 27.32
N SER A 246 9.01 9.24 27.16
CA SER A 246 10.00 9.42 28.23
C SER A 246 10.21 10.89 28.64
N SER A 247 10.08 11.81 27.69
CA SER A 247 10.32 13.25 27.86
C SER A 247 9.03 14.06 28.09
N SER A 248 7.86 13.44 27.95
CA SER A 248 6.57 14.14 28.00
C SER A 248 6.16 14.53 29.41
N ARG A 249 5.50 15.70 29.53
CA ARG A 249 4.89 16.15 30.78
C ARG A 249 3.74 15.21 31.16
N THR A 250 3.76 14.74 32.39
CA THR A 250 2.68 13.91 32.97
C THR A 250 1.60 14.75 33.68
N SER A 251 1.90 16.00 34.02
CA SER A 251 1.06 16.91 34.81
C SER A 251 0.52 18.10 33.98
N GLY A 252 -0.76 18.45 34.19
CA GLY A 252 -1.46 19.55 33.49
C GLY A 252 -2.31 19.08 32.31
N GLY A 253 -3.43 19.75 32.03
CA GLY A 253 -4.29 19.46 30.87
C GLY A 253 -3.59 19.81 29.55
N GLY A 254 -3.75 18.97 28.52
CA GLY A 254 -3.16 19.23 27.21
C GLY A 254 -3.90 20.38 26.51
N ASN A 255 -3.17 21.33 25.93
CA ASN A 255 -3.76 22.44 25.19
C ASN A 255 -4.33 21.92 23.85
N PRO A 256 -5.67 22.01 23.60
CA PRO A 256 -6.26 21.52 22.35
C PRO A 256 -5.61 22.10 21.09
N LYS A 257 -5.15 23.37 21.14
CA LYS A 257 -4.45 24.01 20.02
C LYS A 257 -3.11 23.35 19.69
N ASP A 258 -2.43 22.75 20.67
CA ASP A 258 -1.19 22.02 20.41
C ASP A 258 -1.47 20.66 19.73
N PHE A 259 -2.59 20.03 20.06
CA PHE A 259 -3.05 18.82 19.36
C PHE A 259 -3.42 19.12 17.91
N GLU A 260 -4.30 20.08 17.67
CA GLU A 260 -4.73 20.52 16.32
C GLU A 260 -3.53 20.93 15.46
N PHE A 261 -2.61 21.71 16.03
CA PHE A 261 -1.41 22.13 15.31
C PHE A 261 -0.53 20.97 14.89
N ALA A 262 -0.28 19.99 15.77
CA ALA A 262 0.52 18.82 15.43
C ALA A 262 -0.16 17.95 14.34
N MET A 263 -1.49 17.78 14.44
CA MET A 263 -2.29 17.08 13.44
C MET A 263 -2.19 17.73 12.06
N ASP A 264 -2.46 19.03 11.98
CA ASP A 264 -2.47 19.77 10.72
C ASP A 264 -1.08 19.89 10.10
N LEU A 265 -0.05 20.14 10.92
CA LEU A 265 1.33 20.21 10.43
C LEU A 265 1.81 18.87 9.90
N ALA A 266 1.50 17.76 10.58
CA ALA A 266 1.84 16.42 10.10
C ALA A 266 1.10 16.05 8.80
N ARG A 267 -0.20 16.37 8.70
CA ARG A 267 -0.98 16.22 7.45
C ARG A 267 -0.29 16.93 6.29
N ASP A 268 0.01 18.22 6.46
CA ASP A 268 0.54 19.02 5.37
C ASP A 268 1.98 18.62 5.01
N TYR A 269 2.79 18.25 6.00
CA TYR A 269 4.15 17.72 5.78
C TYR A 269 4.15 16.38 5.04
N LEU A 270 3.27 15.44 5.39
CA LEU A 270 3.25 14.14 4.70
C LEU A 270 2.55 14.22 3.34
N ALA A 271 1.66 15.20 3.13
CA ALA A 271 1.06 15.45 1.82
C ALA A 271 2.11 15.81 0.76
N ILE A 272 3.14 16.60 1.10
CA ILE A 272 4.20 16.96 0.14
C ILE A 272 5.13 15.78 -0.23
N LEU A 273 5.14 14.68 0.54
CA LEU A 273 5.78 13.42 0.12
C LEU A 273 5.09 12.83 -1.12
N ASN A 274 3.85 13.26 -1.37
CA ASN A 274 3.06 12.93 -2.55
C ASN A 274 2.94 11.41 -2.74
N VAL A 275 2.54 10.69 -1.68
CA VAL A 275 2.34 9.22 -1.69
C VAL A 275 0.86 8.81 -1.62
N GLU A 276 -0.02 9.72 -1.22
CA GLU A 276 -1.48 9.50 -1.20
C GLU A 276 -2.03 9.39 -2.63
N VAL A 277 -2.96 8.46 -2.84
CA VAL A 277 -3.66 8.24 -4.11
C VAL A 277 -5.10 8.72 -3.95
N TYR A 278 -5.53 9.57 -4.87
CA TYR A 278 -6.82 10.25 -4.78
C TYR A 278 -7.89 9.51 -5.59
N THR A 279 -7.49 8.77 -6.64
CA THR A 279 -8.43 8.00 -7.48
C THR A 279 -7.97 6.55 -7.74
N GLU A 280 -8.92 5.62 -7.89
CA GLU A 280 -8.60 4.23 -8.27
C GLU A 280 -8.05 4.13 -9.72
N LEU A 281 -8.34 5.13 -10.56
CA LEU A 281 -7.81 5.22 -11.92
C LEU A 281 -6.29 5.37 -11.94
N GLU A 282 -5.70 6.04 -10.93
CA GLU A 282 -4.24 6.15 -10.79
C GLU A 282 -3.56 4.78 -10.64
N ARG A 283 -4.27 3.79 -10.10
CA ARG A 283 -3.78 2.41 -9.94
C ARG A 283 -4.07 1.55 -11.16
N ALA A 284 -5.29 1.63 -11.67
CA ALA A 284 -5.73 0.82 -12.82
C ALA A 284 -4.96 1.15 -14.11
N LEU A 285 -4.58 2.42 -14.28
CA LEU A 285 -3.94 2.93 -15.50
C LEU A 285 -2.45 3.25 -15.28
N VAL A 286 -1.80 2.54 -14.35
CA VAL A 286 -0.37 2.72 -14.11
C VAL A 286 0.45 2.21 -15.30
N ASP A 287 1.37 3.05 -15.76
CA ASP A 287 2.35 2.69 -16.79
C ASP A 287 3.39 1.71 -16.22
N LYS A 288 3.85 0.76 -17.05
CA LYS A 288 4.99 -0.12 -16.78
C LYS A 288 6.17 0.61 -16.14
N GLN A 289 6.52 1.81 -16.61
CA GLN A 289 7.65 2.58 -16.09
C GLN A 289 7.42 3.14 -14.68
N LYS A 290 6.16 3.23 -14.24
CA LYS A 290 5.76 3.80 -12.94
C LYS A 290 5.36 2.74 -11.92
N ILE A 291 5.34 1.46 -12.28
CA ILE A 291 4.91 0.38 -11.37
C ILE A 291 5.74 0.34 -10.08
N LEU A 292 7.07 0.50 -10.18
CA LEU A 292 7.94 0.51 -9.01
C LEU A 292 7.60 1.68 -8.07
N LYS A 293 7.38 2.87 -8.64
CA LYS A 293 6.96 4.05 -7.88
C LYS A 293 5.62 3.81 -7.20
N LEU A 294 4.63 3.23 -7.91
CA LEU A 294 3.34 2.88 -7.33
C LEU A 294 3.51 1.97 -6.11
N ILE A 295 4.26 0.87 -6.24
CA ILE A 295 4.51 -0.08 -5.16
C ILE A 295 5.15 0.63 -3.96
N THR A 296 6.23 1.40 -4.18
CA THR A 296 6.92 2.09 -3.09
C THR A 296 6.07 3.18 -2.43
N ASP A 297 5.25 3.89 -3.21
CA ASP A 297 4.35 4.91 -2.69
C ASP A 297 3.22 4.29 -1.87
N GLN A 298 2.65 3.14 -2.29
CA GLN A 298 1.64 2.42 -1.50
C GLN A 298 2.22 1.93 -0.16
N VAL A 299 3.41 1.32 -0.17
CA VAL A 299 4.06 0.87 1.09
C VAL A 299 4.35 2.05 2.03
N CYS A 300 4.86 3.16 1.48
CA CYS A 300 5.13 4.37 2.26
C CYS A 300 3.83 4.99 2.82
N PHE A 301 2.76 4.97 2.02
CA PHE A 301 1.45 5.44 2.42
C PHE A 301 0.89 4.60 3.58
N ASP A 302 0.81 3.27 3.42
CA ASP A 302 0.30 2.39 4.48
C ASP A 302 1.09 2.55 5.77
N PHE A 303 2.42 2.67 5.67
CA PHE A 303 3.26 2.85 6.83
C PHE A 303 2.97 4.12 7.64
N ASN A 304 2.72 5.24 6.96
CA ASN A 304 2.58 6.54 7.59
C ASN A 304 1.14 6.87 7.96
N PHE A 305 0.16 6.39 7.21
CA PHE A 305 -1.24 6.78 7.34
C PHE A 305 -2.09 5.71 8.03
N THR A 306 -1.77 4.43 7.83
CA THR A 306 -2.57 3.28 8.29
C THR A 306 -1.94 2.70 9.57
N ILE A 307 -2.67 2.71 10.70
CA ILE A 307 -2.15 2.09 11.93
C ILE A 307 -2.24 0.57 11.78
N LYS A 308 -1.09 -0.11 11.91
CA LYS A 308 -1.03 -1.57 11.98
C LYS A 308 -1.89 -2.09 13.14
N GLN A 309 -2.86 -2.93 12.80
CA GLN A 309 -3.83 -3.48 13.74
C GLN A 309 -4.20 -4.91 13.31
N ALA A 310 -4.71 -5.70 14.25
CA ALA A 310 -5.29 -7.00 13.94
C ALA A 310 -6.43 -7.33 14.90
N ASP A 311 -7.36 -8.17 14.43
CA ASP A 311 -8.43 -8.72 15.26
C ASP A 311 -7.82 -9.44 16.47
N PRO A 312 -8.12 -9.00 17.71
CA PRO A 312 -7.63 -9.65 18.92
C PRO A 312 -7.99 -11.13 18.96
N GLU A 313 -9.14 -11.53 18.42
CA GLU A 313 -9.54 -12.94 18.36
C GLU A 313 -8.56 -13.78 17.54
N LEU A 314 -8.17 -13.28 16.38
CA LEU A 314 -7.21 -13.94 15.51
C LEU A 314 -5.83 -14.04 16.19
N ALA A 315 -5.39 -13.00 16.88
CA ALA A 315 -4.14 -13.03 17.63
C ALA A 315 -4.15 -14.06 18.78
N ARG A 316 -5.27 -14.19 19.52
CA ARG A 316 -5.42 -15.25 20.54
C ARG A 316 -5.35 -16.65 19.92
N LYS A 317 -5.96 -16.83 18.75
CA LYS A 317 -5.90 -18.09 18.00
C LYS A 317 -4.47 -18.42 17.55
N PHE A 318 -3.70 -17.43 17.10
CA PHE A 318 -2.28 -17.64 16.79
C PHE A 318 -1.50 -18.17 17.99
N GLY A 319 -1.68 -17.56 19.18
CA GLY A 319 -1.02 -18.02 20.40
C GLY A 319 -1.38 -19.46 20.80
N CYS A 320 -2.65 -19.84 20.63
CA CYS A 320 -3.14 -21.17 21.00
C CYS A 320 -2.74 -22.27 20.00
N GLU A 321 -2.74 -21.95 18.71
CA GLU A 321 -2.58 -22.95 17.64
C GLU A 321 -1.12 -23.05 17.19
N LEU A 322 -0.44 -21.93 16.93
CA LEU A 322 0.88 -21.93 16.30
C LEU A 322 2.03 -22.30 17.25
N PHE A 323 1.80 -22.32 18.56
CA PHE A 323 2.83 -22.60 19.58
C PHE A 323 2.65 -23.96 20.29
N LYS A 324 1.84 -24.86 19.74
CA LYS A 324 1.59 -26.20 20.31
C LYS A 324 2.86 -27.05 20.39
N TRP A 325 3.74 -26.95 19.41
CA TRP A 325 4.99 -27.71 19.32
C TRP A 325 6.10 -27.25 20.30
N VAL A 326 5.93 -26.10 20.97
CA VAL A 326 6.98 -25.52 21.83
C VAL A 326 7.13 -26.31 23.13
N ASP A 327 8.36 -26.71 23.46
CA ASP A 327 8.68 -27.35 24.74
C ASP A 327 8.47 -26.38 25.92
N ARG A 328 7.44 -26.65 26.72
CA ARG A 328 7.06 -25.83 27.89
C ARG A 328 8.11 -25.84 29.00
N CYS A 329 8.82 -26.95 29.19
CA CYS A 329 9.86 -27.08 30.20
C CYS A 329 11.10 -26.28 29.80
N GLN A 330 11.51 -26.39 28.52
CA GLN A 330 12.62 -25.61 27.98
C GLN A 330 12.33 -24.11 28.03
N PHE A 331 11.13 -23.69 27.63
CA PHE A 331 10.71 -22.29 27.69
C PHE A 331 10.78 -21.74 29.12
N ARG A 332 10.24 -22.49 30.10
CA ARG A 332 10.27 -22.08 31.51
C ARG A 332 11.68 -21.95 32.05
N LYS A 333 12.57 -22.87 31.68
CA LYS A 333 13.99 -22.82 32.10
C LYS A 333 14.72 -21.60 31.54
N ALA A 334 14.40 -21.18 30.32
CA ALA A 334 15.04 -20.03 29.68
C ALA A 334 14.53 -18.69 30.22
N HIS A 335 13.22 -18.57 30.44
CA HIS A 335 12.56 -17.29 30.69
C HIS A 335 12.04 -17.10 32.11
N GLY A 336 12.11 -18.13 32.96
CA GLY A 336 11.63 -18.08 34.35
C GLY A 336 10.11 -18.18 34.52
N ILE A 337 9.34 -18.07 33.44
CA ILE A 337 7.87 -18.17 33.40
C ILE A 337 7.42 -19.27 32.42
N SER A 338 6.24 -19.87 32.61
CA SER A 338 5.72 -20.81 31.62
C SER A 338 5.16 -20.09 30.38
N LEU A 339 5.22 -20.74 29.21
CA LEU A 339 4.58 -20.22 28.01
C LEU A 339 3.05 -20.10 28.22
N ASP A 340 2.44 -21.02 28.97
CA ASP A 340 1.00 -20.98 29.23
C ASP A 340 0.62 -19.76 30.10
N GLN A 341 1.46 -19.36 31.05
CA GLN A 341 1.28 -18.11 31.82
C GLN A 341 1.40 -16.88 30.91
N LEU A 342 2.39 -16.86 30.01
CA LEU A 342 2.55 -15.78 29.03
C LEU A 342 1.32 -15.65 28.10
N LEU A 343 0.82 -16.78 27.59
CA LEU A 343 -0.37 -16.82 26.74
C LEU A 343 -1.63 -16.45 27.51
N LEU A 344 -1.75 -16.84 28.78
CA LEU A 344 -2.86 -16.47 29.65
C LEU A 344 -2.93 -14.95 29.85
N VAL A 345 -1.80 -14.31 30.19
CA VAL A 345 -1.72 -12.85 30.32
C VAL A 345 -1.99 -12.17 28.96
N SER A 346 -1.42 -12.69 27.87
CA SER A 346 -1.67 -12.14 26.53
C SER A 346 -3.15 -12.20 26.16
N ASN A 347 -3.81 -13.32 26.40
CA ASN A 347 -5.25 -13.50 26.16
C ASN A 347 -6.08 -12.52 27.01
N TYR A 348 -5.69 -12.27 28.25
CA TYR A 348 -6.33 -11.25 29.09
C TYR A 348 -6.22 -9.85 28.49
N LEU A 349 -5.04 -9.45 28.02
CA LEU A 349 -4.83 -8.15 27.37
C LEU A 349 -5.68 -8.01 26.10
N LEU A 350 -5.80 -9.08 25.32
CA LEU A 350 -6.59 -9.11 24.08
C LEU A 350 -8.11 -9.21 24.32
N SER A 351 -8.53 -9.66 25.50
CA SER A 351 -9.95 -9.74 25.89
C SER A 351 -10.53 -8.40 26.37
N GLN A 352 -9.69 -7.37 26.51
CA GLN A 352 -10.15 -6.05 26.94
C GLN A 352 -11.08 -5.44 25.89
N PRO A 353 -12.02 -4.57 26.30
CA PRO A 353 -12.94 -3.92 25.37
C PRO A 353 -12.23 -3.22 24.20
N LEU A 354 -12.76 -3.39 22.98
CA LEU A 354 -12.17 -2.83 21.76
C LEU A 354 -12.20 -1.29 21.72
N ASP A 355 -13.05 -0.66 22.52
CA ASP A 355 -13.10 0.80 22.71
C ASP A 355 -11.99 1.32 23.63
N CYS A 356 -11.21 0.43 24.26
CA CYS A 356 -10.09 0.80 25.11
C CYS A 356 -8.93 1.39 24.30
N ARG A 357 -8.51 2.60 24.68
CA ARG A 357 -7.48 3.42 23.99
C ARG A 357 -6.17 3.60 24.74
N CYS A 358 -6.15 3.28 26.03
CA CYS A 358 -4.99 3.40 26.93
C CYS A 358 -5.41 2.78 28.28
N LEU A 359 -5.21 1.48 28.46
CA LEU A 359 -5.52 0.78 29.71
C LEU A 359 -4.30 0.79 30.63
N GLN A 360 -4.43 1.35 31.82
CA GLN A 360 -3.40 1.24 32.86
C GLN A 360 -3.55 -0.09 33.61
N LEU A 361 -2.42 -0.75 33.84
CA LEU A 361 -2.33 -2.08 34.42
C LEU A 361 -1.23 -2.10 35.50
N ASN A 362 -1.40 -2.98 36.48
CA ASN A 362 -0.37 -3.32 37.47
C ASN A 362 -0.44 -4.82 37.83
N SER A 363 0.60 -5.32 38.49
CA SER A 363 0.68 -6.72 38.91
C SER A 363 -0.51 -7.15 39.77
N LYS A 364 -0.99 -6.27 40.65
CA LYS A 364 -2.15 -6.56 41.52
C LYS A 364 -3.43 -6.76 40.72
N SER A 365 -3.69 -5.94 39.70
CA SER A 365 -4.88 -6.07 38.86
C SER A 365 -4.85 -7.35 38.04
N ILE A 366 -3.69 -7.73 37.50
CA ILE A 366 -3.51 -8.94 36.71
C ILE A 366 -3.60 -10.19 37.59
N SER A 367 -2.90 -10.20 38.71
CA SER A 367 -2.93 -11.27 39.71
C SER A 367 -4.37 -11.59 40.15
N LYS A 368 -5.15 -10.55 40.47
CA LYS A 368 -6.56 -10.71 40.84
C LYS A 368 -7.43 -11.20 39.68
N ALA A 369 -7.20 -10.72 38.46
CA ALA A 369 -8.03 -11.06 37.30
C ALA A 369 -7.80 -12.49 36.81
N LEU A 370 -6.59 -13.02 36.98
CA LEU A 370 -6.17 -14.32 36.44
C LEU A 370 -5.92 -15.39 37.51
N ASP A 371 -6.20 -15.07 38.78
CA ASP A 371 -5.93 -15.94 39.94
C ASP A 371 -4.49 -16.50 39.90
N MET A 372 -3.53 -15.59 39.68
CA MET A 372 -2.11 -15.93 39.57
C MET A 372 -1.28 -15.22 40.63
N ASP A 373 -0.13 -15.80 40.98
CA ASP A 373 0.79 -15.20 41.92
C ASP A 373 1.21 -13.78 41.47
N ARG A 374 1.30 -12.85 42.43
CA ARG A 374 1.58 -11.44 42.12
C ARG A 374 2.99 -11.23 41.60
N LEU A 375 3.96 -12.00 42.08
CA LEU A 375 5.34 -11.94 41.60
C LEU A 375 5.42 -12.48 40.17
N ASP A 376 4.73 -13.59 39.88
CA ASP A 376 4.60 -14.10 38.50
C ASP A 376 3.95 -13.06 37.57
N ALA A 377 2.86 -12.44 38.00
CA ALA A 377 2.20 -11.37 37.23
C ALA A 377 3.15 -10.19 36.98
N ALA A 378 3.93 -9.77 37.99
CA ALA A 378 4.91 -8.69 37.84
C ALA A 378 6.02 -9.07 36.84
N ASN A 379 6.58 -10.27 36.96
CA ASN A 379 7.64 -10.77 36.08
C ASN A 379 7.16 -10.84 34.62
N ILE A 380 5.94 -11.34 34.37
CA ILE A 380 5.39 -11.40 33.02
C ILE A 380 5.18 -10.00 32.45
N LEU A 381 4.60 -9.08 33.24
CA LEU A 381 4.38 -7.69 32.80
C LEU A 381 5.68 -6.97 32.45
N ASP A 382 6.73 -7.12 33.27
CA ASP A 382 8.05 -6.55 32.98
C ASP A 382 8.66 -7.15 31.70
N LEU A 383 8.50 -8.46 31.49
CA LEU A 383 9.05 -9.16 30.33
C LEU A 383 8.41 -8.70 29.01
N ILE A 384 7.08 -8.58 28.98
CA ILE A 384 6.30 -8.20 27.80
C ILE A 384 6.12 -6.68 27.64
N ALA A 385 6.80 -5.87 28.45
CA ALA A 385 6.76 -4.41 28.33
C ALA A 385 8.01 -3.84 27.65
N HIS A 386 7.78 -2.79 26.87
CA HIS A 386 8.81 -1.87 26.44
C HIS A 386 9.29 -1.03 27.62
N ASP A 387 10.60 -0.78 27.67
CA ASP A 387 11.11 0.34 28.44
C ASP A 387 10.74 1.64 27.71
N LYS A 388 10.01 2.54 28.37
CA LYS A 388 9.59 3.81 27.78
C LYS A 388 10.75 4.67 27.27
N SER A 389 11.97 4.47 27.77
CA SER A 389 13.17 5.18 27.32
C SER A 389 13.75 4.64 26.00
N GLN A 390 13.32 3.44 25.57
CA GLN A 390 13.79 2.76 24.35
C GLN A 390 12.71 2.66 23.26
N LEU A 391 11.45 2.98 23.59
CA LEU A 391 10.34 2.94 22.66
C LEU A 391 10.48 4.02 21.58
N ASN A 392 10.52 3.61 20.30
CA ASN A 392 10.57 4.45 19.11
C ASN A 392 11.60 5.60 19.19
N VAL A 393 12.74 5.38 19.85
CA VAL A 393 13.73 6.44 20.10
C VAL A 393 14.27 6.97 18.78
N GLY A 394 14.20 8.30 18.64
CA GLY A 394 14.69 9.00 17.46
C GLY A 394 13.80 8.82 16.22
N TYR A 395 12.59 8.27 16.33
CA TYR A 395 11.64 8.27 15.23
C TYR A 395 10.92 9.63 15.15
N ASP A 396 11.32 10.44 14.18
CA ASP A 396 10.71 11.72 13.81
C ASP A 396 10.56 11.87 12.28
N ASP A 397 11.33 11.09 11.52
CA ASP A 397 11.30 10.98 10.06
C ASP A 397 10.29 9.93 9.56
N PRO A 398 9.31 10.32 8.71
CA PRO A 398 8.33 9.40 8.14
C PRO A 398 8.92 8.32 7.23
N LEU A 399 10.21 8.38 6.87
CA LEU A 399 10.91 7.34 6.10
C LEU A 399 11.81 6.45 6.96
N SER A 400 11.92 6.69 8.28
CA SER A 400 12.81 5.96 9.18
C SER A 400 12.14 4.79 9.91
N ALA A 401 11.44 3.91 9.17
CA ALA A 401 10.70 2.76 9.72
C ALA A 401 11.53 1.81 10.61
N VAL A 402 12.84 1.74 10.38
CA VAL A 402 13.78 0.96 11.20
C VAL A 402 13.84 1.39 12.68
N ARG A 403 13.43 2.63 13.00
CA ARG A 403 13.42 3.15 14.38
C ARG A 403 12.16 2.82 15.16
N ILE A 404 11.14 2.24 14.52
CA ILE A 404 9.90 1.85 15.20
C ILE A 404 10.05 0.44 15.77
N ASN A 405 9.85 0.30 17.08
CA ASN A 405 9.83 -0.99 17.78
C ASN A 405 8.51 -1.25 18.53
N PHE A 406 7.53 -0.34 18.47
CA PHE A 406 6.25 -0.48 19.20
C PHE A 406 5.56 -1.84 19.01
N SER A 407 5.64 -2.42 17.80
CA SER A 407 5.03 -3.72 17.47
C SER A 407 5.72 -4.96 18.06
N GLU A 408 6.83 -4.82 18.78
CA GLU A 408 7.58 -5.96 19.33
C GLU A 408 7.06 -6.44 20.68
N LYS A 409 6.41 -5.56 21.45
CA LYS A 409 5.89 -5.86 22.77
C LYS A 409 4.54 -5.16 23.02
N PRO A 410 3.58 -5.83 23.68
CA PRO A 410 2.22 -5.30 23.82
C PRO A 410 2.09 -4.19 24.87
N LEU A 411 3.00 -4.09 25.84
CA LEU A 411 2.91 -3.14 26.95
C LEU A 411 4.01 -2.09 26.91
N ILE A 412 3.77 -0.96 27.58
CA ILE A 412 4.78 0.07 27.85
C ILE A 412 4.87 0.25 29.37
N ARG A 413 6.07 0.13 29.94
CA ARG A 413 6.31 0.35 31.36
C ARG A 413 6.48 1.83 31.66
N LEU A 414 5.57 2.40 32.46
CA LEU A 414 5.55 3.81 32.81
C LEU A 414 6.40 4.11 34.05
N SER A 415 6.32 3.24 35.06
CA SER A 415 7.08 3.27 36.31
C SER A 415 7.16 1.86 36.89
N GLN A 416 7.72 1.72 38.10
CA GLN A 416 7.64 0.47 38.85
C GLN A 416 6.17 0.05 39.02
N ASP A 417 5.85 -1.20 38.67
CA ASP A 417 4.51 -1.80 38.75
C ASP A 417 3.39 -0.99 38.06
N SER A 418 3.71 -0.26 36.99
CA SER A 418 2.75 0.53 36.22
C SER A 418 2.99 0.39 34.72
N TYR A 419 1.99 -0.13 34.03
CA TYR A 419 2.05 -0.47 32.61
C TYR A 419 0.87 0.12 31.87
N VAL A 420 1.03 0.36 30.57
CA VAL A 420 -0.07 0.77 29.71
C VAL A 420 -0.17 -0.10 28.46
N LEU A 421 -1.39 -0.48 28.12
CA LEU A 421 -1.80 -1.07 26.85
C LEU A 421 -2.48 0.01 26.00
N ILE A 422 -1.93 0.35 24.82
CA ILE A 422 -2.46 1.44 23.97
C ILE A 422 -3.77 1.05 23.28
N SER A 423 -3.96 -0.19 22.87
CA SER A 423 -5.27 -0.71 22.45
C SER A 423 -5.13 -2.20 22.20
N PRO A 424 -6.13 -3.03 22.52
CA PRO A 424 -6.11 -4.44 22.10
C PRO A 424 -5.86 -4.58 20.59
N LEU A 425 -6.52 -3.77 19.76
CA LEU A 425 -6.42 -3.79 18.30
C LEU A 425 -4.99 -3.57 17.78
N LEU A 426 -4.31 -2.57 18.33
CA LEU A 426 -2.95 -2.17 17.92
C LEU A 426 -1.89 -3.13 18.48
N CYS A 427 -2.13 -3.68 19.66
CA CYS A 427 -1.20 -4.55 20.37
C CYS A 427 -1.40 -6.04 20.05
N SER A 428 -2.46 -6.42 19.32
CA SER A 428 -2.75 -7.80 18.86
C SER A 428 -1.52 -8.50 18.31
N LEU A 429 -0.89 -7.92 17.28
CA LEU A 429 0.28 -8.52 16.65
C LEU A 429 1.51 -8.49 17.56
N ALA A 430 1.60 -7.51 18.46
CA ALA A 430 2.72 -7.41 19.39
C ALA A 430 2.73 -8.53 20.44
N THR A 431 1.56 -9.08 20.81
CA THR A 431 1.50 -10.27 21.67
C THR A 431 2.13 -11.49 21.00
N TYR A 432 1.81 -11.72 19.72
CA TYR A 432 2.41 -12.78 18.92
C TYR A 432 3.91 -12.56 18.72
N GLU A 433 4.32 -11.35 18.30
CA GLU A 433 5.73 -11.02 18.04
C GLU A 433 6.60 -11.15 19.29
N CYS A 434 6.09 -10.75 20.45
CA CYS A 434 6.77 -10.93 21.72
C CYS A 434 6.99 -12.41 22.04
N ALA A 435 5.94 -13.23 21.93
CA ALA A 435 6.02 -14.67 22.19
C ALA A 435 6.95 -15.40 21.20
N ILE A 436 6.83 -15.18 19.90
CA ILE A 436 7.68 -15.84 18.90
C ILE A 436 9.15 -15.41 19.02
N SER A 437 9.42 -14.16 19.43
CA SER A 437 10.80 -13.71 19.67
C SER A 437 11.45 -14.49 20.82
N MET A 438 10.72 -14.66 21.92
CA MET A 438 11.18 -15.50 23.05
C MET A 438 11.36 -16.97 22.67
N ILE A 439 10.53 -17.49 21.77
CA ILE A 439 10.65 -18.88 21.26
C ILE A 439 11.87 -19.02 20.36
N ARG A 440 12.15 -18.04 19.49
CA ARG A 440 13.33 -18.02 18.59
C ARG A 440 14.64 -18.09 19.36
N GLU A 441 14.69 -17.54 20.56
CA GLU A 441 15.85 -17.60 21.46
C GLU A 441 16.15 -19.02 21.97
N LEU A 442 15.16 -19.91 21.99
CA LEU A 442 15.36 -21.32 22.38
C LEU A 442 16.12 -22.13 21.31
N THR A 443 16.03 -21.70 20.05
CA THR A 443 16.67 -22.36 18.90
C THR A 443 17.38 -21.36 18.00
N PRO A 444 18.50 -20.76 18.44
CA PRO A 444 19.23 -19.78 17.64
C PRO A 444 19.64 -20.35 16.29
N ALA A 445 19.40 -19.58 15.23
CA ALA A 445 19.77 -20.00 13.88
C ALA A 445 21.28 -19.85 13.66
N PRO A 446 21.96 -20.81 13.01
CA PRO A 446 23.30 -20.60 12.47
C PRO A 446 23.28 -19.44 11.45
N PRO A 447 24.40 -18.71 11.28
CA PRO A 447 24.51 -17.68 10.26
C PRO A 447 24.10 -18.20 8.88
N GLY A 448 23.20 -17.48 8.21
CA GLY A 448 22.71 -17.82 6.86
C GLY A 448 21.65 -18.93 6.79
N LYS A 449 21.16 -19.45 7.92
CA LYS A 449 20.04 -20.42 7.96
C LYS A 449 18.81 -19.82 8.63
N SER A 450 17.63 -20.33 8.27
CA SER A 450 16.38 -19.94 8.93
C SER A 450 16.32 -20.49 10.37
N ASN A 451 15.66 -19.75 11.26
CA ASN A 451 15.41 -20.24 12.61
C ASN A 451 14.48 -21.47 12.57
N TYR A 452 14.74 -22.47 13.40
CA TYR A 452 13.89 -23.66 13.51
C TYR A 452 12.45 -23.30 13.87
N ALA A 453 12.26 -22.34 14.78
CA ALA A 453 10.95 -21.82 15.15
C ALA A 453 10.20 -21.28 13.93
N ASP A 454 10.88 -20.52 13.05
CA ASP A 454 10.23 -19.99 11.86
C ASP A 454 9.76 -21.12 10.93
N SER A 455 10.53 -22.19 10.77
CA SER A 455 10.12 -23.35 9.95
C SER A 455 8.89 -24.04 10.53
N LYS A 456 8.85 -24.22 11.86
CA LYS A 456 7.69 -24.81 12.55
C LYS A 456 6.45 -23.95 12.44
N ILE A 457 6.56 -22.63 12.60
CA ILE A 457 5.44 -21.72 12.39
C ILE A 457 4.88 -21.84 10.97
N GLY A 458 5.74 -22.03 9.96
CA GLY A 458 5.27 -22.26 8.58
C GLY A 458 4.31 -23.45 8.49
N ILE A 459 4.70 -24.59 9.04
CA ILE A 459 3.91 -25.82 9.05
C ILE A 459 2.60 -25.63 9.83
N GLU A 460 2.67 -25.12 11.06
CA GLU A 460 1.47 -24.92 11.89
C GLU A 460 0.50 -23.89 11.28
N LEU A 461 1.00 -22.98 10.45
CA LEU A 461 0.16 -21.98 9.78
C LEU A 461 -0.70 -22.61 8.67
N GLU A 462 -0.19 -23.63 7.97
CA GLU A 462 -0.96 -24.40 6.99
C GLU A 462 -2.11 -25.16 7.68
N ASP A 463 -1.79 -25.87 8.76
CA ASP A 463 -2.77 -26.57 9.60
C ASP A 463 -3.80 -25.60 10.18
N PHE A 464 -3.35 -24.42 10.61
CA PHE A 464 -4.22 -23.37 11.12
C PHE A 464 -5.21 -22.89 10.06
N LEU A 465 -4.74 -22.61 8.83
CA LEU A 465 -5.58 -22.16 7.73
C LEU A 465 -6.61 -23.23 7.36
N SER A 466 -6.18 -24.49 7.20
CA SER A 466 -7.06 -25.63 6.98
C SER A 466 -8.12 -25.76 8.08
N GLY A 467 -7.69 -25.68 9.34
CA GLY A 467 -8.57 -25.73 10.50
C GLY A 467 -9.61 -24.62 10.54
N MET A 468 -9.32 -23.44 9.99
CA MET A 468 -10.32 -22.36 9.87
C MET A 468 -11.46 -22.74 8.91
N PHE A 469 -11.17 -23.35 7.76
CA PHE A 469 -12.18 -23.81 6.82
C PHE A 469 -13.03 -24.94 7.44
N VAL A 470 -12.39 -25.91 8.09
CA VAL A 470 -13.09 -27.02 8.75
C VAL A 470 -14.03 -26.51 9.85
N LYS A 471 -13.58 -25.54 10.68
CA LYS A 471 -14.42 -24.91 11.71
C LYS A 471 -15.61 -24.14 11.11
N ALA A 472 -15.50 -23.65 9.88
CA ALA A 472 -16.59 -23.02 9.13
C ALA A 472 -17.49 -24.03 8.39
N GLY A 473 -17.30 -25.34 8.58
CA GLY A 473 -18.07 -26.38 7.89
C GLY A 473 -17.65 -26.63 6.44
N ILE A 474 -16.50 -26.08 6.01
CA ILE A 474 -15.95 -26.26 4.66
C ILE A 474 -14.86 -27.32 4.74
N LYS A 475 -15.11 -28.48 4.14
CA LYS A 475 -14.10 -29.54 4.06
C LYS A 475 -13.14 -29.24 2.89
N PRO A 476 -11.83 -29.08 3.14
CA PRO A 476 -10.85 -29.00 2.07
C PRO A 476 -10.81 -30.27 1.22
N HIS A 477 -10.48 -30.12 -0.06
CA HIS A 477 -10.18 -31.26 -0.92
C HIS A 477 -8.83 -31.87 -0.57
N SER A 478 -7.83 -31.03 -0.34
CA SER A 478 -6.45 -31.44 -0.04
C SER A 478 -5.77 -30.38 0.82
N THR A 479 -4.87 -30.81 1.72
CA THR A 479 -4.13 -29.96 2.67
C THR A 479 -2.71 -30.49 2.86
N SER A 480 -1.71 -29.62 2.74
CA SER A 480 -0.28 -29.92 2.93
C SER A 480 0.19 -31.18 2.19
N GLN A 481 -0.24 -31.33 0.94
CA GLN A 481 0.05 -32.49 0.09
C GLN A 481 1.23 -32.25 -0.85
N LYS A 482 1.83 -33.34 -1.34
CA LYS A 482 2.87 -33.31 -2.37
C LYS A 482 2.40 -33.97 -3.64
N TYR A 483 2.90 -33.48 -4.77
CA TYR A 483 2.63 -34.07 -6.08
C TYR A 483 3.86 -33.97 -7.00
N LYS A 484 3.89 -34.83 -8.02
CA LYS A 484 4.96 -34.81 -9.03
C LYS A 484 4.46 -34.19 -10.32
N TYR A 485 5.26 -33.29 -10.87
CA TYR A 485 5.01 -32.69 -12.19
C TYR A 485 6.35 -32.48 -12.91
N GLN A 486 6.44 -32.94 -14.16
CA GLN A 486 7.64 -32.87 -14.98
C GLN A 486 8.93 -33.35 -14.25
N GLY A 487 8.81 -34.44 -13.47
CA GLY A 487 9.92 -35.04 -12.73
C GLY A 487 10.36 -34.29 -11.47
N LYS A 488 9.68 -33.21 -11.08
CA LYS A 488 9.93 -32.47 -9.83
C LYS A 488 8.80 -32.67 -8.83
N ILE A 489 9.13 -32.61 -7.55
CA ILE A 489 8.17 -32.65 -6.44
C ILE A 489 7.78 -31.21 -6.11
N TYR A 490 6.48 -30.99 -5.97
CA TYR A 490 5.88 -29.72 -5.59
C TYR A 490 4.97 -29.93 -4.38
N ASP A 491 4.86 -28.87 -3.58
CA ASP A 491 3.97 -28.84 -2.42
C ASP A 491 2.64 -28.16 -2.80
N CYS A 492 1.58 -28.51 -2.08
CA CYS A 492 0.26 -27.92 -2.19
C CYS A 492 -0.34 -27.69 -0.80
N ASP A 493 -0.42 -26.43 -0.39
CA ASP A 493 -0.78 -26.06 0.98
C ASP A 493 -2.25 -26.32 1.27
N LEU A 494 -3.15 -25.86 0.39
CA LEU A 494 -4.60 -26.05 0.56
C LEU A 494 -5.35 -25.97 -0.77
N ILE A 495 -6.31 -26.86 -0.96
CA ILE A 495 -7.23 -26.88 -2.11
C ILE A 495 -8.67 -26.94 -1.62
N LEU A 496 -9.50 -26.05 -2.17
CA LEU A 496 -10.96 -26.14 -2.09
C LEU A 496 -11.52 -26.40 -3.49
N SER A 497 -12.59 -27.19 -3.60
CA SER A 497 -13.23 -27.42 -4.90
C SER A 497 -14.73 -27.64 -4.74
N ASN A 498 -15.50 -27.08 -5.67
CA ASN A 498 -16.89 -27.44 -5.89
C ASN A 498 -17.07 -27.92 -7.36
N ASN A 499 -18.31 -27.95 -7.85
CA ASN A 499 -18.60 -28.39 -9.21
C ASN A 499 -18.14 -27.41 -10.30
N GLU A 500 -17.89 -26.14 -9.95
CA GLU A 500 -17.60 -25.07 -10.89
C GLU A 500 -16.17 -24.52 -10.78
N TYR A 501 -15.55 -24.64 -9.60
CA TYR A 501 -14.28 -24.00 -9.27
C TYR A 501 -13.32 -24.96 -8.55
N ILE A 502 -12.04 -24.76 -8.83
CA ILE A 502 -10.91 -25.26 -8.04
C ILE A 502 -10.18 -24.04 -7.51
N VAL A 503 -10.07 -23.91 -6.19
CA VAL A 503 -9.33 -22.83 -5.54
C VAL A 503 -8.10 -23.41 -4.89
N ILE A 504 -6.94 -23.05 -5.42
CA ILE A 504 -5.63 -23.44 -4.90
C ILE A 504 -5.01 -22.30 -4.11
N PHE A 505 -4.49 -22.61 -2.93
CA PHE A 505 -3.89 -21.67 -1.99
C PHE A 505 -2.42 -21.96 -1.81
N GLU A 506 -1.63 -20.89 -1.69
CA GLU A 506 -0.22 -20.94 -1.31
C GLU A 506 0.02 -19.91 -0.21
N LEU A 507 0.55 -20.35 0.92
CA LEU A 507 0.66 -19.61 2.16
C LEU A 507 2.11 -19.19 2.44
N LYS A 508 2.30 -17.91 2.77
CA LYS A 508 3.61 -17.36 3.17
C LYS A 508 3.52 -16.65 4.51
N LYS A 509 4.41 -17.03 5.43
CA LYS A 509 4.56 -16.34 6.73
C LYS A 509 5.20 -14.95 6.65
N LYS A 510 5.89 -14.64 5.56
CA LYS A 510 6.74 -13.44 5.45
C LYS A 510 5.89 -12.16 5.42
N ALA A 511 6.28 -11.18 6.23
CA ALA A 511 5.76 -9.81 6.21
C ALA A 511 6.73 -8.86 5.50
N LEU A 512 6.26 -7.66 5.14
CA LEU A 512 7.13 -6.57 4.72
C LEU A 512 8.15 -6.24 5.82
N THR A 513 9.42 -6.15 5.46
CA THR A 513 10.49 -5.77 6.38
C THR A 513 10.44 -4.27 6.67
N ARG A 514 10.85 -3.85 7.88
CA ARG A 514 10.94 -2.42 8.22
C ARG A 514 11.87 -1.67 7.27
N SER A 515 12.94 -2.32 6.80
CA SER A 515 13.86 -1.74 5.83
C SER A 515 13.22 -1.51 4.45
N ALA A 516 12.37 -2.42 3.98
CA ALA A 516 11.58 -2.20 2.76
C ALA A 516 10.63 -1.00 2.92
N VAL A 517 10.01 -0.86 4.09
CA VAL A 517 9.07 0.22 4.37
C VAL A 517 9.71 1.61 4.38
N SER A 518 11.03 1.71 4.56
CA SER A 518 11.83 2.94 4.44
C SER A 518 12.02 3.47 2.99
N LYS A 519 11.12 3.09 2.06
CA LYS A 519 11.13 3.48 0.63
C LYS A 519 12.38 3.05 -0.13
N ASP A 520 13.05 1.98 0.30
CA ASP A 520 14.08 1.31 -0.50
C ASP A 520 13.38 0.43 -1.56
N PRO A 521 13.39 0.82 -2.85
CA PRO A 521 12.64 0.10 -3.87
C PRO A 521 13.15 -1.33 -4.08
N THR A 522 14.46 -1.55 -3.88
CA THR A 522 15.11 -2.86 -4.04
C THR A 522 14.61 -3.85 -2.99
N LEU A 523 14.50 -3.40 -1.73
CA LEU A 523 14.03 -4.23 -0.63
C LEU A 523 12.52 -4.52 -0.72
N VAL A 524 11.71 -3.54 -1.11
CA VAL A 524 10.27 -3.74 -1.33
C VAL A 524 10.03 -4.78 -2.43
N VAL A 525 10.75 -4.68 -3.55
CA VAL A 525 10.65 -5.66 -4.64
C VAL A 525 11.09 -7.05 -4.18
N SER A 526 12.18 -7.14 -3.43
CA SER A 526 12.65 -8.42 -2.88
C SER A 526 11.60 -9.08 -1.98
N ASP A 527 10.98 -8.32 -1.09
CA ASP A 527 9.92 -8.81 -0.20
C ASP A 527 8.67 -9.25 -0.99
N LEU A 528 8.26 -8.47 -1.99
CA LEU A 528 7.14 -8.78 -2.88
C LEU A 528 7.38 -10.05 -3.72
N VAL A 529 8.61 -10.24 -4.21
CA VAL A 529 8.96 -11.42 -5.00
C VAL A 529 8.91 -12.68 -4.15
N GLN A 530 9.49 -12.63 -2.95
CA GLN A 530 9.52 -13.77 -2.04
C GLN A 530 8.14 -14.15 -1.48
N THR A 531 7.15 -13.27 -1.62
CA THR A 531 5.77 -13.49 -1.19
C THR A 531 4.84 -13.68 -2.37
N LEU A 532 4.33 -12.60 -2.98
CA LEU A 532 3.33 -12.65 -4.03
C LEU A 532 3.81 -13.42 -5.27
N LEU A 533 4.94 -13.02 -5.85
CA LEU A 533 5.35 -13.57 -7.16
C LEU A 533 5.76 -15.04 -7.07
N LYS A 534 6.51 -15.43 -6.03
CA LYS A 534 6.87 -16.83 -5.81
C LYS A 534 5.62 -17.69 -5.55
N SER A 535 4.65 -17.17 -4.81
CA SER A 535 3.40 -17.90 -4.58
C SER A 535 2.61 -18.08 -5.86
N GLN A 536 2.47 -17.02 -6.66
CA GLN A 536 1.81 -17.09 -7.96
C GLN A 536 2.54 -18.00 -8.95
N LEU A 537 3.87 -18.12 -8.87
CA LEU A 537 4.63 -19.11 -9.64
C LEU A 537 4.24 -20.54 -9.24
N GLN A 538 4.24 -20.88 -7.95
CA GLN A 538 3.85 -22.21 -7.47
C GLN A 538 2.41 -22.55 -7.86
N LEU A 539 1.49 -21.62 -7.66
CA LEU A 539 0.08 -21.75 -8.04
C LEU A 539 -0.10 -21.88 -9.56
N GLY A 540 0.71 -21.16 -10.35
CA GLY A 540 0.70 -21.28 -11.81
C GLY A 540 1.17 -22.65 -12.28
N ILE A 541 2.18 -23.24 -11.64
CA ILE A 541 2.66 -24.59 -11.95
C ILE A 541 1.59 -25.63 -11.59
N GLN A 542 0.89 -25.49 -10.47
CA GLN A 542 -0.24 -26.36 -10.11
C GLN A 542 -1.36 -26.28 -11.17
N HIS A 543 -1.70 -25.08 -11.63
CA HIS A 543 -2.71 -24.89 -12.69
C HIS A 543 -2.24 -25.52 -14.02
N LEU A 544 -0.99 -25.36 -14.42
CA LEU A 544 -0.44 -26.04 -15.60
C LEU A 544 -0.53 -27.56 -15.47
N CYS A 545 -0.17 -28.12 -14.31
CA CYS A 545 -0.31 -29.56 -14.06
C CYS A 545 -1.74 -30.04 -14.28
N LEU A 546 -2.74 -29.30 -13.76
CA LEU A 546 -4.15 -29.62 -13.98
C LEU A 546 -4.57 -29.52 -15.46
N ASN A 547 -4.06 -28.52 -16.19
CA ASN A 547 -4.40 -28.33 -17.60
C ASN A 547 -3.76 -29.39 -18.50
N GLU A 548 -2.49 -29.73 -18.28
CA GLU A 548 -1.73 -30.67 -19.11
C GLU A 548 -2.09 -32.13 -18.80
N ASN A 549 -2.22 -32.50 -17.52
CA ASN A 549 -2.47 -33.88 -17.12
C ASN A 549 -3.95 -34.19 -16.94
N GLY A 550 -4.81 -33.18 -16.85
CA GLY A 550 -6.23 -33.34 -16.52
C GLY A 550 -6.50 -33.64 -15.03
N GLU A 551 -5.46 -33.84 -14.21
CA GLU A 551 -5.56 -34.08 -12.77
C GLU A 551 -4.25 -33.76 -12.04
N ILE A 552 -4.32 -33.67 -10.70
CA ILE A 552 -3.16 -33.75 -9.81
C ILE A 552 -3.28 -35.03 -8.99
N VAL A 553 -2.26 -35.89 -9.08
CA VAL A 553 -2.12 -37.10 -8.26
C VAL A 553 -1.19 -36.82 -7.09
N PHE A 554 -1.70 -36.97 -5.88
CA PHE A 554 -0.95 -36.73 -4.64
C PHE A 554 -0.12 -37.95 -4.23
N GLU A 555 1.01 -37.74 -3.53
CA GLU A 555 1.90 -38.82 -3.11
C GLU A 555 1.29 -39.72 -2.01
N ASP A 556 0.41 -39.19 -1.15
CA ASP A 556 -0.09 -39.88 0.06
C ASP A 556 -1.35 -40.74 -0.16
N ASN A 557 -1.66 -41.14 -1.40
CA ASN A 557 -2.87 -41.88 -1.78
C ASN A 557 -4.20 -41.13 -1.48
N GLU A 558 -4.15 -39.81 -1.33
CA GLU A 558 -5.34 -38.96 -1.35
C GLU A 558 -6.03 -39.03 -2.72
N ALA A 559 -7.33 -38.77 -2.74
CA ALA A 559 -8.10 -38.77 -3.98
C ALA A 559 -7.50 -37.75 -4.96
N PRO A 560 -7.31 -38.10 -6.25
CA PRO A 560 -6.77 -37.17 -7.22
C PRO A 560 -7.70 -35.98 -7.41
N LEU A 561 -7.10 -34.81 -7.61
CA LEU A 561 -7.85 -33.61 -7.98
C LEU A 561 -8.01 -33.58 -9.50
N GLU A 562 -9.15 -34.01 -10.01
CA GLU A 562 -9.47 -33.90 -11.42
C GLU A 562 -9.63 -32.43 -11.85
N ARG A 563 -9.33 -32.08 -13.10
CA ARG A 563 -9.53 -30.74 -13.66
C ARG A 563 -11.00 -30.52 -14.05
N GLY A 564 -11.53 -31.41 -14.88
CA GLY A 564 -12.87 -31.27 -15.47
C GLY A 564 -13.08 -29.91 -16.16
N GLN A 565 -14.31 -29.40 -16.17
CA GLN A 565 -14.67 -28.10 -16.76
C GLN A 565 -14.58 -26.92 -15.77
N ARG A 566 -13.94 -27.12 -14.61
CA ARG A 566 -13.92 -26.14 -13.51
C ARG A 566 -13.00 -24.96 -13.79
N THR A 567 -13.30 -23.79 -13.23
CA THR A 567 -12.41 -22.63 -13.28
C THR A 567 -11.39 -22.71 -12.16
N VAL A 568 -10.10 -22.53 -12.48
CA VAL A 568 -9.04 -22.49 -11.46
C VAL A 568 -8.85 -21.06 -10.93
N MET A 569 -8.87 -20.92 -9.61
CA MET A 569 -8.57 -19.69 -8.86
C MET A 569 -7.30 -19.89 -8.03
N ARG A 570 -6.40 -18.91 -8.07
CA ARG A 570 -5.07 -18.96 -7.47
C ARG A 570 -4.94 -17.92 -6.38
N VAL A 571 -4.85 -18.35 -5.13
CA VAL A 571 -4.85 -17.47 -3.97
C VAL A 571 -3.50 -17.51 -3.27
N ALA A 572 -2.73 -16.45 -3.42
CA ALA A 572 -1.55 -16.23 -2.58
C ALA A 572 -2.01 -15.67 -1.23
N VAL A 573 -1.62 -16.33 -0.13
CA VAL A 573 -2.03 -15.99 1.23
C VAL A 573 -0.82 -15.55 2.05
N THR A 574 -0.92 -14.46 2.80
CA THR A 574 0.07 -14.07 3.80
C THR A 574 -0.45 -14.20 5.23
N MET A 575 0.44 -14.46 6.18
CA MET A 575 0.05 -14.52 7.60
C MET A 575 -0.57 -13.20 8.09
N PHE A 576 0.00 -12.07 7.67
CA PHE A 576 -0.45 -10.73 8.03
C PHE A 576 -0.92 -9.93 6.81
N ASP A 577 -1.60 -8.83 7.07
CA ASP A 577 -2.06 -7.86 6.06
C ASP A 577 -0.86 -7.15 5.40
N TRP A 578 -0.93 -6.98 4.07
CA TRP A 578 0.05 -6.24 3.25
C TRP A 578 -0.51 -4.90 2.74
N GLY A 579 -1.64 -4.46 3.30
CA GLY A 579 -2.25 -3.16 3.03
C GLY A 579 -2.69 -3.02 1.58
N ASP A 580 -2.40 -1.86 1.00
CA ASP A 580 -2.78 -1.49 -0.36
C ASP A 580 -2.19 -2.42 -1.43
N LEU A 581 -1.12 -3.17 -1.14
CA LEU A 581 -0.58 -4.17 -2.07
C LEU A 581 -1.52 -5.37 -2.28
N GLN A 582 -2.43 -5.63 -1.35
CA GLN A 582 -3.49 -6.64 -1.46
C GLN A 582 -4.75 -6.12 -2.17
N ASN A 583 -4.78 -4.83 -2.55
CA ASN A 583 -5.81 -4.33 -3.42
C ASN A 583 -5.74 -5.00 -4.80
N ARG A 584 -6.89 -5.37 -5.35
CA ARG A 584 -6.99 -6.07 -6.64
C ARG A 584 -6.33 -5.28 -7.78
N LEU A 585 -6.53 -3.97 -7.86
CA LEU A 585 -5.95 -3.16 -8.95
C LEU A 585 -4.42 -3.09 -8.84
N VAL A 586 -3.89 -3.00 -7.62
CA VAL A 586 -2.45 -2.94 -7.37
C VAL A 586 -1.79 -4.29 -7.67
N SER A 587 -2.34 -5.38 -7.12
CA SER A 587 -1.86 -6.73 -7.39
C SER A 587 -1.97 -7.12 -8.87
N ASP A 588 -3.06 -6.75 -9.58
CA ASP A 588 -3.18 -6.95 -11.03
C ASP A 588 -2.10 -6.18 -11.79
N ALA A 589 -1.89 -4.91 -11.42
CA ALA A 589 -0.88 -4.07 -12.05
C ALA A 589 0.51 -4.66 -11.86
N ILE A 590 0.84 -5.17 -10.66
CA ILE A 590 2.12 -5.83 -10.37
C ILE A 590 2.31 -7.07 -11.25
N LEU A 591 1.28 -7.92 -11.34
CA LEU A 591 1.34 -9.19 -12.06
C LEU A 591 1.40 -9.00 -13.59
N ASN A 592 0.60 -8.07 -14.12
CA ASN A 592 0.61 -7.73 -15.55
C ASN A 592 1.89 -6.99 -15.98
N HIS A 593 2.52 -6.26 -15.07
CA HIS A 593 3.78 -5.55 -15.31
C HIS A 593 5.00 -6.29 -14.72
N ASN A 594 5.01 -7.62 -14.76
CA ASN A 594 6.11 -8.48 -14.27
C ASN A 594 7.46 -8.33 -15.02
N HIS A 595 7.63 -7.24 -15.77
CA HIS A 595 8.90 -6.77 -16.32
C HIS A 595 9.69 -5.90 -15.32
N ILE A 596 9.38 -5.96 -14.03
CA ILE A 596 10.10 -5.24 -12.97
C ILE A 596 11.62 -5.49 -13.06
N GLU A 597 12.03 -6.67 -13.53
CA GLU A 597 13.42 -7.01 -13.85
C GLU A 597 14.16 -5.93 -14.68
N SER A 598 13.57 -5.36 -15.73
CA SER A 598 14.23 -4.32 -16.55
C SER A 598 14.36 -2.98 -15.81
N ILE A 599 13.55 -2.76 -14.78
CA ILE A 599 13.57 -1.59 -13.91
C ILE A 599 14.60 -1.79 -12.78
N CYS A 600 14.77 -3.04 -12.35
CA CYS A 600 15.58 -3.44 -11.21
C CYS A 600 17.00 -3.89 -11.55
N SER A 601 17.28 -4.27 -12.80
CA SER A 601 18.61 -4.67 -13.27
C SER A 601 19.66 -3.57 -13.12
N GLY A 602 19.24 -2.30 -13.07
CA GLY A 602 20.11 -1.15 -12.75
C GLY A 602 20.24 -0.80 -11.27
N GLN A 603 19.55 -1.49 -10.36
CA GLN A 603 19.45 -1.14 -8.92
C GLN A 603 20.02 -2.20 -7.97
N GLY A 604 20.76 -3.19 -8.49
CA GLY A 604 21.44 -4.19 -7.65
C GLY A 604 20.51 -5.25 -7.05
N VAL A 605 19.39 -5.57 -7.71
CA VAL A 605 18.48 -6.64 -7.27
C VAL A 605 19.13 -8.01 -7.42
N ASP A 606 18.91 -8.87 -6.42
CA ASP A 606 19.44 -10.24 -6.33
C ASP A 606 19.07 -11.10 -7.56
N GLY A 607 20.02 -11.87 -8.10
CA GLY A 607 19.78 -12.81 -9.19
C GLY A 607 18.72 -13.87 -8.88
N SER A 608 18.50 -14.20 -7.60
CA SER A 608 17.42 -15.09 -7.17
C SER A 608 16.03 -14.51 -7.47
N VAL A 609 15.89 -13.18 -7.35
CA VAL A 609 14.65 -12.46 -7.66
C VAL A 609 14.39 -12.46 -9.17
N ILE A 610 15.42 -12.20 -9.96
CA ILE A 610 15.36 -12.22 -11.43
C ILE A 610 14.86 -13.59 -11.91
N LYS A 611 15.45 -14.67 -11.38
CA LYS A 611 15.07 -16.05 -11.73
C LYS A 611 13.58 -16.32 -11.50
N VAL A 612 13.03 -15.93 -10.36
CA VAL A 612 11.59 -16.12 -10.06
C VAL A 612 10.72 -15.36 -11.06
N MET A 613 11.08 -14.13 -11.42
CA MET A 613 10.33 -13.35 -12.42
C MET A 613 10.37 -13.99 -13.81
N THR A 614 11.53 -14.52 -14.24
CA THR A 614 11.66 -15.22 -15.51
C THR A 614 10.80 -16.49 -15.54
N GLU A 615 10.87 -17.30 -14.49
CA GLU A 615 10.08 -18.54 -14.37
C GLU A 615 8.57 -18.23 -14.34
N LEU A 616 8.15 -17.20 -13.60
CA LEU A 616 6.77 -16.73 -13.57
C LEU A 616 6.29 -16.34 -14.98
N ARG A 617 7.08 -15.58 -15.72
CA ARG A 617 6.73 -15.18 -17.09
C ARG A 617 6.53 -16.39 -18.00
N SER A 618 7.46 -17.34 -17.96
CA SER A 618 7.35 -18.57 -18.76
C SER A 618 6.08 -19.38 -18.43
N THR A 619 5.81 -19.57 -17.14
CA THR A 619 4.64 -20.29 -16.62
C THR A 619 3.33 -19.64 -17.09
N TYR A 620 3.22 -18.32 -16.98
CA TYR A 620 2.00 -17.60 -17.37
C TYR A 620 1.84 -17.45 -18.88
N THR A 621 2.93 -17.54 -19.63
CA THR A 621 2.89 -17.60 -21.10
C THR A 621 2.32 -18.95 -21.55
N ALA A 622 2.75 -20.05 -20.91
CA ALA A 622 2.16 -21.38 -21.15
C ALA A 622 0.66 -21.40 -20.81
N LEU A 623 0.26 -20.90 -19.63
CA LEU A 623 -1.15 -20.81 -19.27
C LEU A 623 -2.00 -20.00 -20.24
N ARG A 624 -1.44 -18.90 -20.78
CA ARG A 624 -2.14 -18.09 -21.78
C ARG A 624 -2.39 -18.85 -23.08
N ASN A 625 -1.45 -19.72 -23.47
CA ASN A 625 -1.55 -20.52 -24.67
C ASN A 625 -2.56 -21.67 -24.50
N ASP A 626 -2.63 -22.26 -23.31
CA ASP A 626 -3.59 -23.33 -22.99
C ASP A 626 -5.02 -22.80 -22.86
N GLU A 627 -5.19 -21.55 -22.43
CA GLU A 627 -6.49 -20.93 -22.21
C GLU A 627 -6.64 -19.63 -23.04
N PRO A 628 -6.65 -19.67 -24.39
CA PRO A 628 -6.58 -18.49 -25.25
C PRO A 628 -7.79 -17.55 -25.13
N ASN A 629 -8.92 -18.05 -24.62
CA ASN A 629 -10.13 -17.27 -24.37
C ASN A 629 -10.05 -16.41 -23.09
N LEU A 630 -9.08 -16.66 -22.20
CA LEU A 630 -8.85 -15.78 -21.06
C LEU A 630 -8.14 -14.51 -21.51
N ARG A 631 -8.94 -13.43 -21.66
CA ARG A 631 -8.44 -12.08 -21.97
C ARG A 631 -7.35 -11.59 -21.01
N ASN A 632 -7.36 -12.05 -19.75
CA ASN A 632 -6.34 -11.78 -18.75
C ASN A 632 -6.14 -13.01 -17.85
N VAL A 633 -4.96 -13.63 -17.92
CA VAL A 633 -4.58 -14.84 -17.15
C VAL A 633 -4.57 -14.57 -15.65
N PHE A 634 -4.33 -13.32 -15.21
CA PHE A 634 -4.31 -12.93 -13.80
C PHE A 634 -5.69 -12.56 -13.24
N MET A 635 -6.76 -12.62 -14.03
CA MET A 635 -8.14 -12.37 -13.54
C MET A 635 -8.51 -13.23 -12.32
N ASN A 636 -8.00 -14.46 -12.28
CA ASN A 636 -8.24 -15.41 -11.19
C ASN A 636 -7.03 -15.54 -10.24
N SER A 637 -6.11 -14.57 -10.24
CA SER A 637 -5.01 -14.47 -9.29
C SER A 637 -5.36 -13.48 -8.18
N ILE A 638 -5.35 -13.94 -6.93
CA ILE A 638 -5.82 -13.20 -5.76
C ILE A 638 -4.70 -13.17 -4.72
N PHE A 639 -4.56 -12.03 -4.02
CA PHE A 639 -3.59 -11.84 -2.95
C PHE A 639 -4.31 -11.41 -1.66
N LEU A 640 -4.27 -12.25 -0.63
CA LEU A 640 -5.01 -12.03 0.63
C LEU A 640 -4.14 -12.31 1.85
N GLY A 641 -4.49 -11.73 3.00
CA GLY A 641 -3.98 -12.16 4.29
C GLY A 641 -4.93 -13.15 4.97
N ILE A 642 -4.43 -13.92 5.94
CA ILE A 642 -5.28 -14.70 6.87
C ILE A 642 -6.39 -13.83 7.51
N PRO A 643 -6.15 -12.55 7.89
CA PRO A 643 -7.23 -11.69 8.37
C PRO A 643 -8.39 -11.54 7.38
N HIS A 644 -8.11 -11.44 6.08
CA HIS A 644 -9.16 -11.36 5.04
C HIS A 644 -9.97 -12.65 4.96
N ILE A 645 -9.29 -13.80 4.96
CA ILE A 645 -9.94 -15.12 4.91
C ILE A 645 -10.78 -15.35 6.17
N SER A 646 -10.23 -15.05 7.35
CA SER A 646 -10.94 -15.15 8.63
C SER A 646 -12.23 -14.37 8.62
N HIS A 647 -12.20 -13.14 8.10
CA HIS A 647 -13.37 -12.28 8.00
C HIS A 647 -14.39 -12.81 6.98
N MET A 648 -13.95 -13.29 5.82
CA MET A 648 -14.87 -13.91 4.85
C MET A 648 -15.61 -15.10 5.49
N LEU A 649 -14.90 -15.99 6.18
CA LEU A 649 -15.46 -17.19 6.79
C LEU A 649 -16.50 -16.92 7.88
N GLN A 650 -16.50 -15.74 8.50
CA GLN A 650 -17.53 -15.37 9.48
C GLN A 650 -18.92 -15.21 8.86
N SER A 651 -18.99 -15.00 7.54
CA SER A 651 -20.25 -14.74 6.81
C SER A 651 -20.67 -15.87 5.86
N CYS A 652 -19.89 -16.96 5.75
CA CYS A 652 -20.18 -18.06 4.83
C CYS A 652 -20.97 -19.19 5.51
N SER A 653 -21.91 -19.80 4.77
CA SER A 653 -22.62 -21.00 5.24
C SER A 653 -22.11 -22.32 4.62
N GLY A 654 -21.17 -22.22 3.68
CA GLY A 654 -20.56 -23.37 3.01
C GLY A 654 -19.53 -22.98 1.96
N ILE A 655 -19.04 -23.98 1.22
CA ILE A 655 -17.98 -23.81 0.22
C ILE A 655 -18.39 -22.90 -0.93
N ASP A 656 -19.63 -23.03 -1.40
CA ASP A 656 -20.14 -22.24 -2.54
C ASP A 656 -20.22 -20.75 -2.18
N ASP A 657 -20.71 -20.42 -0.98
CA ASP A 657 -20.75 -19.04 -0.48
C ASP A 657 -19.35 -18.44 -0.40
N PHE A 658 -18.39 -19.20 0.14
CA PHE A 658 -17.01 -18.74 0.26
C PHE A 658 -16.38 -18.49 -1.12
N ILE A 659 -16.52 -19.43 -2.06
CA ILE A 659 -16.00 -19.29 -3.43
C ILE A 659 -16.66 -18.10 -4.13
N ASN A 660 -17.97 -17.90 -3.96
CA ASN A 660 -18.68 -16.74 -4.51
C ASN A 660 -18.16 -15.42 -3.93
N MET A 661 -17.95 -15.34 -2.61
CA MET A 661 -17.36 -14.16 -1.97
C MET A 661 -15.95 -13.88 -2.49
N LEU A 662 -15.12 -14.92 -2.64
CA LEU A 662 -13.78 -14.83 -3.20
C LEU A 662 -13.79 -14.36 -4.67
N TYR A 663 -14.70 -14.90 -5.47
CA TYR A 663 -14.91 -14.56 -6.87
C TYR A 663 -15.39 -13.12 -7.08
N GLN A 664 -16.20 -12.61 -6.16
CA GLN A 664 -16.61 -11.20 -6.14
C GLN A 664 -15.46 -10.30 -5.70
N ALA A 665 -14.72 -10.69 -4.67
CA ALA A 665 -13.55 -9.96 -4.20
C ALA A 665 -12.48 -9.82 -5.29
N SER A 666 -12.33 -10.80 -6.19
CA SER A 666 -11.39 -10.72 -7.32
C SER A 666 -11.84 -9.81 -8.46
N ARG A 667 -13.13 -9.44 -8.53
CA ARG A 667 -13.72 -8.64 -9.63
C ARG A 667 -14.08 -7.23 -9.26
N THR A 668 -14.38 -6.97 -8.00
CA THR A 668 -14.87 -5.66 -7.58
C THR A 668 -13.72 -4.86 -6.95
N PRO A 669 -13.13 -3.89 -7.67
CA PRO A 669 -12.20 -2.96 -7.06
C PRO A 669 -12.92 -2.18 -5.96
N VAL A 670 -12.23 -1.99 -4.84
CA VAL A 670 -12.77 -1.33 -3.66
C VAL A 670 -12.28 0.11 -3.63
N GLN A 671 -13.20 1.07 -3.68
CA GLN A 671 -12.88 2.46 -3.35
C GLN A 671 -12.44 2.53 -1.88
N GLY A 672 -11.26 3.07 -1.63
CA GLY A 672 -10.76 3.21 -0.26
C GLY A 672 -9.93 2.04 0.26
N CYS A 673 -9.74 0.98 -0.53
CA CYS A 673 -8.70 -0.05 -0.34
C CYS A 673 -8.74 -0.88 0.96
N ASP A 674 -9.59 -0.54 1.92
CA ASP A 674 -9.83 -1.38 3.08
C ASP A 674 -10.77 -2.53 2.66
N PHE A 675 -10.18 -3.74 2.57
CA PHE A 675 -10.89 -4.96 2.20
C PHE A 675 -12.14 -5.20 3.07
N PHE A 676 -12.06 -4.92 4.36
CA PHE A 676 -13.10 -5.20 5.35
C PHE A 676 -14.26 -4.22 5.22
N GLN A 677 -13.96 -2.93 5.00
CA GLN A 677 -14.97 -1.93 4.69
C GLN A 677 -15.73 -2.30 3.41
N ALA A 678 -15.01 -2.75 2.38
CA ALA A 678 -15.61 -3.19 1.13
C ALA A 678 -16.58 -4.35 1.32
N GLN A 679 -16.13 -5.35 2.08
CA GLN A 679 -16.89 -6.56 2.26
C GLN A 679 -18.15 -6.29 3.09
N ASN A 680 -18.05 -5.44 4.11
CA ASN A 680 -19.20 -5.00 4.89
C ASN A 680 -20.22 -4.22 4.03
N PHE A 681 -19.75 -3.30 3.17
CA PHE A 681 -20.62 -2.60 2.23
C PHE A 681 -21.36 -3.58 1.30
N ARG A 682 -20.67 -4.59 0.75
CA ARG A 682 -21.29 -5.64 -0.06
C ARG A 682 -22.32 -6.46 0.72
N ASN A 683 -21.95 -6.92 1.91
CA ASN A 683 -22.84 -7.68 2.79
C ASN A 683 -24.12 -6.89 3.12
N THR A 684 -24.00 -5.56 3.26
CA THR A 684 -25.14 -4.67 3.50
C THR A 684 -26.02 -4.50 2.26
N LEU A 685 -25.42 -4.36 1.07
CA LEU A 685 -26.17 -4.27 -0.19
C LEU A 685 -26.91 -5.57 -0.53
N MET A 686 -26.29 -6.73 -0.30
CA MET A 686 -26.89 -8.04 -0.60
C MET A 686 -28.02 -8.43 0.36
N LYS A 687 -28.13 -7.78 1.52
CA LYS A 687 -29.22 -7.96 2.49
C LYS A 687 -30.42 -7.05 2.23
N LYS A 688 -30.30 -6.10 1.30
CA LYS A 688 -31.40 -5.24 0.83
C LYS A 688 -31.92 -5.78 -0.50
#